data_AF-A0A6P0RDG6-F1
#
_entry.id   AF-A0A6P0RDG6-F1
#
_cell.length_a   1.000
_cell.length_b   1.000
_cell.length_c   1.000
_cell.angle_alpha   90.00
_cell.angle_beta   90.00
_cell.angle_gamma   90.00
#
_symmetry.space_group_name_H-M   'P 1'
#
loop_
_entity.id
_entity.type
_entity.pdbx_description
1 polymer ?
#
loop_
_entity_poly.entity_id
_entity_poly.type
_entity_poly.pdbx_seq_one_letter_code
_entity_poly.pdbx_strand_id
1 'polypeptide(L)'
;MQDTVKVDLKQDERYSVIKVIQEHSFETISLVKDTSQYHKHYLKRDFKGQDLEKFQNKLDSYSQLEHPQIEQIEQIEHSDVDSKQQQLSIIQTYVEGKSLLESKTFLSEYEAVQLMNQVLKVLSYLHNQGFIHGDISPSNLIETEDKLLILVNFKLIQDIRETAKKGASKDSKQTKPSSNANLEQKNESTTEVEFNSFPDIRDLAITVLMLMTGLKREELLRKNGNTWEWSVRKQISDSRAAVFKKMLDADLFKEMLDANSIHVNDAAKIIHQLLNTVKPTSASDSLSYLTTGVFSALGILVIFVGLVAIFLSADNSSNTPSIQPEPSRLSETQEKFSCPQGELIAIACDVELKDSDSPDFDGGELTVKIVKGGTENDRLLIYQKRPTTASAEENNNQVTYRNLPIGSFSGGIGTKPLKVVFNSSATVKAVETTVKSIIYQNVSDNPKKGTRTLEIRVTDGDGESSNTLNRIVTITPVNQRPVITVPGMQTAKEDQKLSIQGISVKEPDGNNICLKFSADKGQIIVNDNVAGGVSFRGIKYNSDNTVAFCGTPSQVNKTLKANNGIVYESNTNFIGSDRLTIFAQDLSDNDTISEQEFIWPVGALKSKTDRKDFEITVEPTNDAPRLIGFSNADSSILTSESAVKVIRDWLEIKGQILGRSPNRQLLSEYTTGVYYNNYIKRDGTINWLIRNRAYYTYEKPSVELVGNFRLSGKQAKIDVRTYERPTLYVDGSIDWSASGDQQGVYRFTLEFSNGKWKIAKSQELD
;
A
#
# COMPACT_ATOMS: atom_id res chain seq x y z
N MET A 1 40.32 -26.95 -38.06
CA MET A 1 39.82 -25.59 -38.34
C MET A 1 38.30 -25.66 -38.42
N GLN A 2 37.63 -25.35 -37.32
CA GLN A 2 36.25 -24.90 -37.32
C GLN A 2 36.23 -23.72 -36.35
N ASP A 3 36.18 -22.53 -36.95
CA ASP A 3 36.15 -21.25 -36.26
C ASP A 3 34.83 -21.13 -35.50
N THR A 4 34.91 -21.20 -34.17
CA THR A 4 33.88 -20.65 -33.30
C THR A 4 33.99 -19.13 -33.39
N VAL A 5 33.13 -18.54 -34.21
CA VAL A 5 32.89 -17.09 -34.24
C VAL A 5 32.44 -16.67 -32.84
N LYS A 6 33.34 -16.08 -32.07
CA LYS A 6 32.97 -15.22 -30.95
C LYS A 6 32.16 -14.07 -31.53
N VAL A 7 30.86 -14.07 -31.29
CA VAL A 7 30.05 -12.87 -31.46
C VAL A 7 30.52 -11.90 -30.39
N ASP A 8 31.31 -10.90 -30.80
CA ASP A 8 31.63 -9.73 -29.99
C ASP A 8 30.31 -8.99 -29.72
N LEU A 9 29.67 -9.33 -28.61
CA LEU A 9 28.65 -8.48 -28.02
C LEU A 9 29.39 -7.22 -27.56
N LYS A 10 29.20 -6.11 -28.29
CA LYS A 10 29.62 -4.78 -27.82
C LYS A 10 29.24 -4.65 -26.35
N GLN A 11 30.27 -4.56 -25.52
CA GLN A 11 30.16 -4.31 -24.10
C GLN A 11 29.51 -2.93 -23.95
N ASP A 12 28.26 -2.92 -23.52
CA ASP A 12 27.61 -1.72 -23.00
C ASP A 12 28.39 -1.36 -21.73
N GLU A 13 29.27 -0.34 -21.81
CA GLU A 13 30.28 -0.04 -20.78
C GLU A 13 29.69 0.15 -19.39
N ARG A 14 28.38 0.40 -19.29
CA ARG A 14 27.66 0.59 -18.02
C ARG A 14 27.03 -0.68 -17.45
N TYR A 15 26.46 -1.59 -18.24
CA TYR A 15 25.73 -2.77 -17.71
C TYR A 15 26.41 -4.09 -18.05
N SER A 16 26.75 -4.87 -17.02
CA SER A 16 27.34 -6.20 -17.19
C SER A 16 26.32 -7.32 -16.93
N VAL A 17 26.23 -8.27 -17.86
CA VAL A 17 25.30 -9.40 -17.77
C VAL A 17 25.73 -10.35 -16.66
N ILE A 18 24.81 -10.62 -15.73
CA ILE A 18 24.97 -11.64 -14.69
C ILE A 18 24.43 -12.98 -15.19
N LYS A 19 23.21 -12.97 -15.76
CA LYS A 19 22.50 -14.18 -16.18
C LYS A 19 21.52 -13.88 -17.30
N VAL A 20 21.54 -14.68 -18.36
CA VAL A 20 20.45 -14.69 -19.35
C VAL A 20 19.29 -15.51 -18.76
N ILE A 21 18.13 -14.87 -18.60
CA ILE A 21 16.91 -15.48 -18.06
C ILE A 21 16.15 -16.20 -19.18
N GLN A 22 16.08 -15.57 -20.35
CA GLN A 22 15.33 -16.05 -21.49
C GLN A 22 15.97 -15.54 -22.79
N GLU A 23 16.01 -16.38 -23.82
CA GLU A 23 16.55 -16.03 -25.13
C GLU A 23 15.65 -16.58 -26.23
N HIS A 24 15.16 -15.67 -27.08
CA HIS A 24 14.37 -15.94 -28.27
C HIS A 24 15.00 -15.18 -29.45
N SER A 25 14.67 -15.56 -30.68
CA SER A 25 15.20 -14.91 -31.89
C SER A 25 14.87 -13.41 -31.99
N PHE A 26 13.81 -12.96 -31.31
CA PHE A 26 13.32 -11.57 -31.33
C PHE A 26 13.33 -10.88 -29.96
N GLU A 27 13.62 -11.59 -28.85
CA GLU A 27 13.70 -11.02 -27.49
C GLU A 27 14.74 -11.78 -26.66
N THR A 28 15.65 -11.05 -26.01
CA THR A 28 16.53 -11.59 -24.96
C THR A 28 16.26 -10.86 -23.64
N ILE A 29 16.09 -11.60 -22.56
CA ILE A 29 15.89 -11.07 -21.21
C ILE A 29 17.09 -11.48 -20.35
N SER A 30 17.80 -10.52 -19.81
CA SER A 30 18.99 -10.72 -19.00
C SER A 30 18.92 -9.97 -17.67
N LEU A 31 19.37 -10.61 -16.60
CA LEU A 31 19.71 -9.95 -15.36
C LEU A 31 21.10 -9.29 -15.53
N VAL A 32 21.18 -7.99 -15.30
CA VAL A 32 22.41 -7.21 -15.43
C VAL A 32 22.70 -6.43 -14.13
N LYS A 33 23.97 -6.07 -13.91
CA LYS A 33 24.38 -5.13 -12.86
C LYS A 33 24.98 -3.88 -13.47
N ASP A 34 24.67 -2.72 -12.91
CA ASP A 34 25.34 -1.46 -13.24
C ASP A 34 26.78 -1.49 -12.70
N THR A 35 27.75 -1.21 -13.56
CA THR A 35 29.18 -1.20 -13.23
C THR A 35 29.62 0.13 -12.59
N SER A 36 28.81 1.18 -12.72
CA SER A 36 29.02 2.50 -12.11
C SER A 36 28.36 2.63 -10.72
N GLN A 37 27.33 1.83 -10.42
CA GLN A 37 26.62 1.82 -9.15
C GLN A 37 26.76 0.45 -8.46
N TYR A 38 27.56 0.39 -7.39
CA TYR A 38 27.70 -0.83 -6.58
C TYR A 38 26.34 -1.27 -6.00
N HIS A 39 25.91 -2.51 -6.32
CA HIS A 39 24.77 -3.26 -5.74
C HIS A 39 23.36 -3.10 -6.36
N LYS A 40 23.18 -2.48 -7.53
CA LYS A 40 21.86 -2.49 -8.20
C LYS A 40 21.78 -3.53 -9.33
N HIS A 41 20.74 -4.35 -9.27
CA HIS A 41 20.37 -5.30 -10.32
C HIS A 41 19.25 -4.74 -11.19
N TYR A 42 19.35 -4.99 -12.49
CA TYR A 42 18.39 -4.55 -13.49
C TYR A 42 18.00 -5.69 -14.42
N LEU A 43 16.82 -5.59 -15.00
CA LEU A 43 16.35 -6.46 -16.05
C LEU A 43 16.54 -5.76 -17.40
N LYS A 44 17.47 -6.27 -18.21
CA LYS A 44 17.69 -5.84 -19.60
C LYS A 44 16.83 -6.67 -20.54
N ARG A 45 15.98 -6.02 -21.34
CA ARG A 45 15.18 -6.64 -22.40
C ARG A 45 15.63 -6.10 -23.75
N ASP A 46 16.21 -6.97 -24.57
CA ASP A 46 16.67 -6.66 -25.91
C ASP A 46 15.68 -7.22 -26.94
N PHE A 47 14.97 -6.33 -27.64
CA PHE A 47 14.07 -6.68 -28.73
C PHE A 47 14.74 -6.47 -30.09
N LYS A 48 14.50 -7.37 -31.04
CA LYS A 48 14.98 -7.26 -32.43
C LYS A 48 13.83 -7.46 -33.41
N GLY A 49 13.66 -6.52 -34.34
CA GLY A 49 12.55 -6.57 -35.31
C GLY A 49 12.41 -5.31 -36.16
N GLN A 50 11.25 -5.18 -36.83
CA GLN A 50 10.88 -4.01 -37.63
C GLN A 50 9.93 -3.11 -36.85
N ASP A 51 9.90 -1.82 -37.18
CA ASP A 51 8.95 -0.84 -36.63
C ASP A 51 8.96 -0.74 -35.09
N LEU A 52 10.12 -0.86 -34.46
CA LEU A 52 10.27 -0.74 -33.00
C LEU A 52 10.34 0.72 -32.55
N GLU A 53 10.89 1.61 -33.38
CA GLU A 53 11.01 3.05 -33.10
C GLU A 53 9.66 3.74 -32.79
N LYS A 54 8.55 3.24 -33.34
CA LYS A 54 7.20 3.78 -33.09
C LYS A 54 6.81 3.79 -31.61
N PHE A 55 7.48 2.99 -30.78
CA PHE A 55 7.22 2.91 -29.34
C PHE A 55 8.06 3.90 -28.51
N GLN A 56 9.04 4.60 -29.11
CA GLN A 56 9.99 5.46 -28.41
C GLN A 56 9.29 6.51 -27.55
N ASN A 57 8.42 7.35 -28.14
CA ASN A 57 7.71 8.41 -27.41
C ASN A 57 6.93 7.89 -26.19
N LYS A 58 6.32 6.70 -26.31
CA LYS A 58 5.55 6.11 -25.22
C LYS A 58 6.46 5.52 -24.13
N LEU A 59 7.60 4.93 -24.51
CA LEU A 59 8.61 4.46 -23.56
C LEU A 59 9.27 5.63 -22.82
N ASP A 60 9.60 6.70 -23.53
CA ASP A 60 10.14 7.92 -22.92
C ASP A 60 9.14 8.48 -21.89
N SER A 61 7.86 8.51 -22.24
CA SER A 61 6.79 8.95 -21.33
C SER A 61 6.68 8.02 -20.10
N TYR A 62 6.81 6.71 -20.27
CA TYR A 62 6.81 5.74 -19.16
C TYR A 62 8.05 5.85 -18.27
N SER A 63 9.22 6.21 -18.83
CA SER A 63 10.46 6.39 -18.06
C SER A 63 10.39 7.56 -17.07
N GLN A 64 9.45 8.49 -17.25
CA GLN A 64 9.22 9.62 -16.35
C GLN A 64 8.27 9.29 -15.18
N LEU A 65 7.68 8.10 -15.16
CA LEU A 65 6.90 7.65 -14.00
C LEU A 65 7.83 7.48 -12.81
N GLU A 66 7.40 7.92 -11.63
CA GLU A 66 8.14 7.77 -10.38
C GLU A 66 7.19 7.29 -9.29
N HIS A 67 7.20 5.98 -9.03
CA HIS A 67 6.36 5.39 -7.98
C HIS A 67 7.00 4.12 -7.39
N PRO A 68 7.07 3.95 -6.05
CA PRO A 68 7.77 2.83 -5.41
C PRO A 68 7.15 1.44 -5.69
N GLN A 69 5.92 1.40 -6.18
CA GLN A 69 5.20 0.15 -6.53
C GLN A 69 5.00 -0.03 -8.04
N ILE A 70 5.74 0.70 -8.87
CA ILE A 70 5.80 0.54 -10.32
C ILE A 70 7.25 0.22 -10.69
N GLU A 71 7.48 -0.72 -11.61
CA GLU A 71 8.82 -0.92 -12.16
C GLU A 71 9.32 0.34 -12.87
N GLN A 72 10.54 0.77 -12.54
CA GLN A 72 11.15 1.93 -13.19
C GLN A 72 11.85 1.53 -14.48
N ILE A 73 11.61 2.28 -15.57
CA ILE A 73 12.46 2.23 -16.76
C ILE A 73 13.61 3.21 -16.55
N GLU A 74 14.83 2.70 -16.55
CA GLU A 74 16.05 3.45 -16.21
C GLU A 74 16.77 3.93 -17.46
N GLN A 75 16.73 3.13 -18.52
CA GLN A 75 17.38 3.46 -19.78
C GLN A 75 16.67 2.76 -20.94
N ILE A 76 16.56 3.48 -22.05
CA ILE A 76 16.03 2.98 -23.31
C ILE A 76 17.11 3.25 -24.37
N GLU A 77 17.48 2.23 -25.13
CA GLU A 77 18.43 2.36 -26.22
C GLU A 77 17.80 1.85 -27.51
N HIS A 78 17.98 2.62 -28.57
CA HIS A 78 17.54 2.24 -29.91
C HIS A 78 18.75 2.25 -30.84
N SER A 79 18.88 1.21 -31.66
CA SER A 79 19.95 1.09 -32.64
C SER A 79 19.50 0.32 -33.87
N ASP A 80 20.07 0.66 -35.03
CA ASP A 80 19.85 -0.12 -36.26
C ASP A 80 20.82 -1.31 -36.29
N VAL A 81 20.28 -2.52 -36.46
CA VAL A 81 21.07 -3.76 -36.60
C VAL A 81 21.49 -3.94 -38.05
N ASP A 82 20.55 -3.74 -38.98
CA ASP A 82 20.79 -3.69 -40.43
C ASP A 82 19.73 -2.81 -41.13
N SER A 83 19.78 -2.71 -42.46
CA SER A 83 18.84 -1.89 -43.26
C SER A 83 17.34 -2.23 -43.10
N LYS A 84 17.01 -3.34 -42.43
CA LYS A 84 15.65 -3.85 -42.25
C LYS A 84 15.34 -4.28 -40.81
N GLN A 85 16.29 -4.21 -39.87
CA GLN A 85 16.11 -4.62 -38.49
C GLN A 85 16.62 -3.56 -37.52
N GLN A 86 15.78 -3.23 -36.55
CA GLN A 86 16.05 -2.37 -35.41
C GLN A 86 16.25 -3.23 -34.16
N GLN A 87 17.06 -2.73 -33.23
CA GLN A 87 17.21 -3.26 -31.88
C GLN A 87 16.78 -2.19 -30.87
N LEU A 88 15.87 -2.59 -29.97
CA LEU A 88 15.37 -1.78 -28.87
C LEU A 88 15.73 -2.48 -27.55
N SER A 89 16.55 -1.82 -26.74
CA SER A 89 16.97 -2.31 -25.43
C SER A 89 16.31 -1.49 -24.33
N ILE A 90 15.65 -2.17 -23.39
CA ILE A 90 14.99 -1.55 -22.24
C ILE A 90 15.64 -2.07 -20.96
N ILE A 91 16.23 -1.15 -20.18
CA ILE A 91 16.77 -1.42 -18.85
C ILE A 91 15.72 -0.96 -17.83
N GLN A 92 15.25 -1.90 -17.01
CA GLN A 92 14.28 -1.61 -15.94
C GLN A 92 14.73 -2.19 -14.61
N THR A 93 14.19 -1.68 -13.51
CA THR A 93 14.48 -2.19 -12.17
C THR A 93 14.15 -3.67 -12.07
N TYR A 94 15.09 -4.47 -11.56
CA TYR A 94 14.79 -5.85 -11.21
C TYR A 94 14.06 -5.89 -9.86
N VAL A 95 12.87 -6.47 -9.85
CA VAL A 95 12.06 -6.62 -8.65
C VAL A 95 12.27 -8.01 -8.04
N GLU A 96 12.83 -8.06 -6.84
CA GLU A 96 12.98 -9.30 -6.07
C GLU A 96 11.65 -9.69 -5.42
N GLY A 97 11.16 -10.90 -5.72
CA GLY A 97 9.91 -11.40 -5.17
C GLY A 97 9.32 -12.54 -6.00
N LYS A 98 8.11 -12.95 -5.66
CA LYS A 98 7.33 -13.94 -6.42
C LYS A 98 6.10 -13.28 -7.02
N SER A 99 5.77 -13.66 -8.26
CA SER A 99 4.48 -13.25 -8.82
C SER A 99 3.32 -13.87 -8.02
N LEU A 100 2.18 -13.19 -7.94
CA LEU A 100 0.99 -13.74 -7.29
C LEU A 100 0.47 -15.01 -7.98
N LEU A 101 0.86 -15.25 -9.24
CA LEU A 101 0.60 -16.51 -9.92
C LEU A 101 1.40 -17.67 -9.32
N GLU A 102 2.64 -17.42 -8.90
CA GLU A 102 3.56 -18.42 -8.35
C GLU A 102 3.26 -18.76 -6.89
N SER A 103 2.68 -17.83 -6.13
CA SER A 103 2.37 -18.05 -4.71
C SER A 103 1.33 -19.17 -4.49
N LYS A 104 0.45 -19.42 -5.48
CA LYS A 104 -0.62 -20.46 -5.45
C LYS A 104 -1.52 -20.40 -4.21
N THR A 105 -1.57 -19.27 -3.52
CA THR A 105 -2.39 -19.06 -2.32
C THR A 105 -3.77 -18.55 -2.71
N PHE A 106 -4.81 -19.22 -2.18
CA PHE A 106 -6.16 -18.69 -2.26
C PHE A 106 -6.32 -17.54 -1.27
N LEU A 107 -6.95 -16.45 -1.70
CA LEU A 107 -7.19 -15.29 -0.84
C LEU A 107 -8.53 -15.40 -0.11
N SER A 108 -8.52 -15.09 1.19
CA SER A 108 -9.72 -14.69 1.92
C SER A 108 -10.22 -13.33 1.43
N GLU A 109 -11.48 -13.00 1.75
CA GLU A 109 -12.05 -11.70 1.42
C GLU A 109 -11.26 -10.53 2.02
N TYR A 110 -10.71 -10.71 3.22
CA TYR A 110 -9.87 -9.72 3.86
C TYR A 110 -8.58 -9.48 3.07
N GLU A 111 -7.86 -10.55 2.73
CA GLU A 111 -6.60 -10.47 1.96
C GLU A 111 -6.84 -9.90 0.54
N ALA A 112 -7.96 -10.26 -0.08
CA ALA A 112 -8.40 -9.70 -1.36
C ALA A 112 -8.58 -8.18 -1.30
N VAL A 113 -9.22 -7.66 -0.24
CA VAL A 113 -9.38 -6.21 -0.05
C VAL A 113 -8.05 -5.52 0.23
N GLN A 114 -7.13 -6.14 0.99
CA GLN A 114 -5.79 -5.58 1.21
C GLN A 114 -5.00 -5.46 -0.09
N LEU A 115 -5.01 -6.51 -0.92
CA LEU A 115 -4.39 -6.51 -2.24
C LEU A 115 -5.00 -5.41 -3.12
N MET A 116 -6.33 -5.34 -3.20
CA MET A 116 -7.02 -4.31 -3.99
C MET A 116 -6.66 -2.91 -3.52
N ASN A 117 -6.61 -2.67 -2.21
CA ASN A 117 -6.26 -1.35 -1.67
C ASN A 117 -4.83 -0.93 -2.04
N GLN A 118 -3.88 -1.86 -2.10
CA GLN A 118 -2.53 -1.56 -2.60
C GLN A 118 -2.58 -1.20 -4.09
N VAL A 119 -3.18 -2.05 -4.94
CA VAL A 119 -3.15 -1.83 -6.39
C VAL A 119 -3.97 -0.60 -6.82
N LEU A 120 -5.13 -0.35 -6.20
CA LEU A 120 -5.96 0.82 -6.52
C LEU A 120 -5.24 2.16 -6.26
N LYS A 121 -4.34 2.23 -5.27
CA LYS A 121 -3.52 3.42 -5.03
C LYS A 121 -2.52 3.65 -6.16
N VAL A 122 -1.89 2.57 -6.63
CA VAL A 122 -0.97 2.61 -7.77
C VAL A 122 -1.69 3.03 -9.05
N LEU A 123 -2.86 2.44 -9.32
CA LEU A 123 -3.68 2.81 -10.47
C LEU A 123 -4.17 4.25 -10.40
N SER A 124 -4.53 4.73 -9.21
CA SER A 124 -4.89 6.14 -9.04
C SER A 124 -3.76 7.08 -9.41
N TYR A 125 -2.51 6.77 -9.06
CA TYR A 125 -1.35 7.54 -9.51
C TYR A 125 -1.21 7.46 -11.03
N LEU A 126 -1.19 6.24 -11.58
CA LEU A 126 -0.94 5.99 -13.00
C LEU A 126 -1.98 6.66 -13.91
N HIS A 127 -3.26 6.54 -13.57
CA HIS A 127 -4.38 7.12 -14.32
C HIS A 127 -4.37 8.65 -14.27
N ASN A 128 -3.92 9.24 -13.15
CA ASN A 128 -3.75 10.70 -13.04
C ASN A 128 -2.56 11.23 -13.84
N GLN A 129 -1.56 10.40 -14.12
CA GLN A 129 -0.48 10.72 -15.06
C GLN A 129 -0.87 10.48 -16.53
N GLY A 130 -2.11 10.08 -16.81
CA GLY A 130 -2.58 9.83 -18.17
C GLY A 130 -2.05 8.53 -18.77
N PHE A 131 -1.76 7.52 -17.94
CA PHE A 131 -1.34 6.19 -18.40
C PHE A 131 -2.27 5.07 -17.94
N ILE A 132 -2.42 4.04 -18.77
CA ILE A 132 -3.13 2.79 -18.46
C ILE A 132 -2.10 1.68 -18.44
N HIS A 133 -2.16 0.79 -17.45
CA HIS A 133 -1.25 -0.35 -17.37
C HIS A 133 -1.56 -1.37 -18.48
N GLY A 134 -2.84 -1.73 -18.63
CA GLY A 134 -3.40 -2.49 -19.75
C GLY A 134 -3.22 -4.00 -19.69
N ASP A 135 -2.52 -4.52 -18.67
CA ASP A 135 -2.31 -5.96 -18.46
C ASP A 135 -2.22 -6.33 -16.97
N ILE A 136 -3.23 -5.96 -16.18
CA ILE A 136 -3.25 -6.32 -14.75
C ILE A 136 -3.62 -7.79 -14.59
N SER A 137 -2.70 -8.58 -14.04
CA SER A 137 -2.85 -10.03 -13.89
C SER A 137 -2.01 -10.56 -12.73
N PRO A 138 -2.28 -11.77 -12.20
CA PRO A 138 -1.47 -12.36 -11.13
C PRO A 138 0.02 -12.51 -11.48
N SER A 139 0.39 -12.65 -12.77
CA SER A 139 1.79 -12.73 -13.21
C SER A 139 2.51 -11.38 -13.21
N ASN A 140 1.75 -10.28 -13.28
CA ASN A 140 2.26 -8.92 -13.38
C ASN A 140 2.19 -8.15 -12.05
N LEU A 141 1.89 -8.87 -10.96
CA LEU A 141 1.96 -8.37 -9.60
C LEU A 141 2.99 -9.21 -8.85
N ILE A 142 4.13 -8.59 -8.53
CA ILE A 142 5.18 -9.24 -7.74
C ILE A 142 4.99 -8.87 -6.28
N GLU A 143 4.80 -9.89 -5.44
CA GLU A 143 4.86 -9.76 -3.99
C GLU A 143 6.32 -9.86 -3.55
N THR A 144 6.83 -8.76 -3.01
CA THR A 144 8.14 -8.71 -2.35
C THR A 144 8.09 -9.46 -1.02
N GLU A 145 9.24 -9.78 -0.44
CA GLU A 145 9.29 -10.40 0.89
C GLU A 145 8.56 -9.57 1.97
N ASP A 146 8.52 -8.25 1.79
CA ASP A 146 7.92 -7.30 2.72
C ASP A 146 6.40 -7.12 2.48
N LYS A 147 5.78 -8.02 1.69
CA LYS A 147 4.34 -8.00 1.37
C LYS A 147 3.86 -6.76 0.61
N LEU A 148 4.79 -6.02 0.02
CA LEU A 148 4.50 -4.94 -0.92
C LEU A 148 4.31 -5.51 -2.31
N LEU A 149 3.21 -5.12 -2.97
CA LEU A 149 2.93 -5.46 -4.35
C LEU A 149 3.52 -4.42 -5.29
N ILE A 150 4.31 -4.90 -6.25
CA ILE A 150 4.91 -4.08 -7.30
C ILE A 150 4.29 -4.49 -8.64
N LEU A 151 3.77 -3.49 -9.36
CA LEU A 151 3.17 -3.64 -10.68
C LEU A 151 4.26 -3.63 -11.75
N VAL A 152 4.29 -4.70 -12.56
CA VAL A 152 5.33 -4.96 -13.56
C VAL A 152 4.73 -5.34 -14.91
N ASN A 153 5.53 -5.28 -15.97
CA ASN A 153 5.20 -5.67 -17.34
C ASN A 153 3.94 -4.98 -17.89
N PHE A 154 4.03 -3.67 -18.11
CA PHE A 154 2.98 -2.92 -18.80
C PHE A 154 2.63 -3.54 -20.17
N LYS A 155 1.38 -3.39 -20.60
CA LYS A 155 0.90 -3.90 -21.90
C LYS A 155 1.78 -3.47 -23.07
N LEU A 156 2.37 -2.28 -22.98
CA LEU A 156 3.34 -1.75 -23.95
C LEU A 156 4.48 -2.73 -24.26
N ILE A 157 5.03 -3.40 -23.24
CA ILE A 157 6.11 -4.38 -23.41
C ILE A 157 5.63 -5.59 -24.23
N GLN A 158 4.36 -5.98 -24.07
CA GLN A 158 3.76 -7.04 -24.88
C GLN A 158 3.54 -6.59 -26.33
N ASP A 159 3.11 -5.34 -26.57
CA ASP A 159 2.90 -4.80 -27.91
C ASP A 159 4.23 -4.69 -28.69
N ILE A 160 5.31 -4.32 -27.99
CA ILE A 160 6.69 -4.33 -28.51
C ILE A 160 7.09 -5.76 -28.88
N ARG A 161 6.89 -6.72 -27.96
CA ARG A 161 7.19 -8.14 -28.18
C ARG A 161 6.49 -8.71 -29.42
N GLU A 162 5.20 -8.44 -29.58
CA GLU A 162 4.43 -8.91 -30.74
C GLU A 162 4.87 -8.23 -32.05
N THR A 163 5.25 -6.95 -32.00
CA THR A 163 5.82 -6.25 -33.17
C THR A 163 7.16 -6.85 -33.58
N ALA A 164 8.06 -7.08 -32.62
CA ALA A 164 9.36 -7.72 -32.84
C ALA A 164 9.19 -9.12 -33.46
N LYS A 165 8.29 -9.94 -32.90
CA LYS A 165 7.99 -11.29 -33.38
C LYS A 165 7.44 -11.33 -34.80
N LYS A 166 6.55 -10.40 -35.17
CA LYS A 166 6.03 -10.26 -36.54
C LYS A 166 7.12 -9.87 -37.54
N GLY A 167 8.05 -9.00 -37.13
CA GLY A 167 9.23 -8.64 -37.93
C GLY A 167 10.16 -9.83 -38.19
N ALA A 168 10.39 -10.66 -37.18
CA ALA A 168 11.26 -11.84 -37.26
C ALA A 168 10.68 -13.00 -38.10
N SER A 169 9.35 -13.10 -38.23
CA SER A 169 8.67 -14.22 -38.90
C SER A 169 8.53 -14.08 -40.43
N LYS A 170 8.99 -12.96 -41.04
CA LYS A 170 8.87 -12.73 -42.49
C LYS A 170 9.80 -13.58 -43.38
N ASP A 171 10.72 -14.37 -42.79
CA ASP A 171 11.67 -15.22 -43.54
C ASP A 171 11.31 -16.73 -43.62
N SER A 172 10.14 -17.16 -43.14
CA SER A 172 9.69 -18.56 -43.29
C SER A 172 8.31 -18.68 -43.95
N LYS A 173 8.25 -19.32 -45.11
CA LYS A 173 7.05 -19.58 -45.92
C LYS A 173 5.97 -20.38 -45.16
N GLN A 174 4.71 -19.96 -45.40
CA GLN A 174 3.43 -20.70 -45.41
C GLN A 174 3.02 -21.53 -44.16
N THR A 175 1.99 -21.06 -43.46
CA THR A 175 0.79 -21.87 -43.10
C THR A 175 -0.39 -20.96 -42.71
N LYS A 176 -1.61 -21.42 -43.00
CA LYS A 176 -2.91 -20.70 -42.96
C LYS A 176 -3.25 -20.06 -41.60
N PRO A 177 -4.03 -18.96 -41.57
CA PRO A 177 -4.48 -18.34 -40.33
C PRO A 177 -5.64 -19.13 -39.70
N SER A 178 -5.52 -19.45 -38.41
CA SER A 178 -6.65 -19.84 -37.57
C SER A 178 -7.26 -18.57 -36.95
N SER A 179 -8.57 -18.48 -37.13
CA SER A 179 -9.50 -17.46 -36.67
C SER A 179 -9.35 -17.03 -35.22
N ASN A 180 -9.11 -15.74 -34.99
CA ASN A 180 -9.99 -14.83 -34.22
C ASN A 180 -9.27 -13.50 -33.99
N ALA A 181 -9.45 -12.57 -34.92
CA ALA A 181 -9.16 -11.17 -34.73
C ALA A 181 -10.27 -10.36 -35.41
N ASN A 182 -11.29 -9.98 -34.63
CA ASN A 182 -12.10 -8.83 -34.99
C ASN A 182 -11.21 -7.60 -34.77
N LEU A 183 -10.45 -7.25 -35.80
CA LEU A 183 -9.92 -5.91 -35.97
C LEU A 183 -11.04 -5.07 -36.60
N GLU A 184 -11.83 -4.40 -35.77
CA GLU A 184 -12.63 -3.28 -36.25
C GLU A 184 -11.69 -2.10 -36.50
N GLN A 185 -11.30 -1.92 -37.77
CA GLN A 185 -10.98 -0.60 -38.29
C GLN A 185 -12.27 0.23 -38.22
N LYS A 186 -12.32 1.21 -37.31
CA LYS A 186 -13.29 2.30 -37.38
C LYS A 186 -12.54 3.60 -37.62
N ASN A 187 -12.98 4.26 -38.68
CA ASN A 187 -12.40 5.45 -39.29
C ASN A 187 -12.06 6.54 -38.28
N GLU A 188 -10.86 7.12 -38.44
CA GLU A 188 -10.48 8.40 -37.88
C GLU A 188 -11.41 9.50 -38.40
N SER A 189 -12.30 9.94 -37.52
CA SER A 189 -12.88 11.27 -37.54
C SER A 189 -12.66 11.85 -36.15
N THR A 190 -12.02 13.02 -36.10
CA THR A 190 -11.70 13.84 -34.94
C THR A 190 -12.83 13.91 -33.90
N THR A 191 -12.71 13.10 -32.86
CA THR A 191 -13.27 13.31 -31.51
C THR A 191 -12.24 12.75 -30.54
N GLU A 192 -11.88 13.54 -29.53
CA GLU A 192 -10.94 13.16 -28.46
C GLU A 192 -11.19 11.72 -28.00
N VAL A 193 -10.17 10.87 -28.12
CA VAL A 193 -10.23 9.52 -27.54
C VAL A 193 -10.25 9.73 -26.03
N GLU A 194 -11.43 9.64 -25.42
CA GLU A 194 -11.59 9.66 -23.97
C GLU A 194 -10.65 8.62 -23.35
N PHE A 195 -9.64 9.11 -22.65
CA PHE A 195 -8.72 8.29 -21.88
C PHE A 195 -9.53 7.54 -20.81
N ASN A 196 -9.60 6.20 -20.88
CA ASN A 196 -10.53 5.39 -20.08
C ASN A 196 -9.80 4.41 -19.15
N SER A 197 -9.94 4.61 -17.83
CA SER A 197 -9.35 3.79 -16.76
C SER A 197 -10.01 2.42 -16.56
N PHE A 198 -11.20 2.20 -17.14
CA PHE A 198 -12.02 1.01 -16.92
C PHE A 198 -11.30 -0.34 -17.16
N PRO A 199 -10.45 -0.52 -18.21
CA PRO A 199 -9.78 -1.79 -18.44
C PRO A 199 -8.95 -2.27 -17.25
N ASP A 200 -8.16 -1.37 -16.64
CA ASP A 200 -7.33 -1.67 -15.47
C ASP A 200 -8.20 -2.02 -14.25
N ILE A 201 -9.27 -1.26 -14.01
CA ILE A 201 -10.21 -1.53 -12.92
C ILE A 201 -10.84 -2.91 -13.05
N ARG A 202 -11.29 -3.26 -14.25
CA ARG A 202 -11.88 -4.56 -14.55
C ARG A 202 -10.88 -5.69 -14.37
N ASP A 203 -9.67 -5.52 -14.90
CA ASP A 203 -8.62 -6.55 -14.83
C ASP A 203 -8.13 -6.77 -13.39
N LEU A 204 -8.14 -5.75 -12.54
CA LEU A 204 -7.92 -5.91 -11.11
C LEU A 204 -9.02 -6.77 -10.45
N ALA A 205 -10.30 -6.48 -10.73
CA ALA A 205 -11.40 -7.28 -10.19
C ALA A 205 -11.32 -8.76 -10.60
N ILE A 206 -11.02 -9.02 -11.88
CA ILE A 206 -10.83 -10.37 -12.41
C ILE A 206 -9.65 -11.06 -11.72
N THR A 207 -8.51 -10.37 -11.60
CA THR A 207 -7.31 -10.87 -10.93
C THR A 207 -7.60 -11.33 -9.51
N VAL A 208 -8.34 -10.52 -8.75
CA VAL A 208 -8.72 -10.85 -7.37
C VAL A 208 -9.67 -12.05 -7.33
N LEU A 209 -10.67 -12.09 -8.21
CA LEU A 209 -11.59 -13.23 -8.29
C LEU A 209 -10.88 -14.54 -8.63
N MET A 210 -9.90 -14.50 -9.54
CA MET A 210 -9.06 -15.67 -9.85
C MET A 210 -8.31 -16.15 -8.60
N LEU A 211 -7.74 -15.23 -7.81
CA LEU A 211 -6.99 -15.57 -6.60
C LEU A 211 -7.89 -16.05 -5.44
N MET A 212 -9.13 -15.56 -5.32
CA MET A 212 -10.07 -16.03 -4.30
C MET A 212 -10.66 -17.40 -4.62
N THR A 213 -10.99 -17.62 -5.90
CA THR A 213 -11.73 -18.83 -6.34
C THR A 213 -10.82 -19.94 -6.84
N GLY A 214 -9.60 -19.61 -7.25
CA GLY A 214 -8.67 -20.45 -8.03
C GLY A 214 -9.14 -20.81 -9.42
N LEU A 215 -10.17 -20.14 -9.93
CA LEU A 215 -10.65 -20.31 -11.30
C LEU A 215 -9.77 -19.50 -12.26
N LYS A 216 -9.60 -20.00 -13.49
CA LYS A 216 -8.98 -19.26 -14.57
C LYS A 216 -9.92 -18.19 -15.12
N ARG A 217 -9.36 -17.20 -15.83
CA ARG A 217 -10.12 -16.08 -16.41
C ARG A 217 -11.27 -16.56 -17.29
N GLU A 218 -11.07 -17.61 -18.08
CA GLU A 218 -12.09 -18.19 -18.97
C GLU A 218 -13.21 -18.91 -18.21
N GLU A 219 -12.90 -19.43 -17.02
CA GLU A 219 -13.84 -20.16 -16.17
C GLU A 219 -14.74 -19.23 -15.36
N LEU A 220 -14.34 -17.96 -15.19
CA LEU A 220 -15.13 -16.90 -14.56
C LEU A 220 -16.19 -16.30 -15.50
N LEU A 221 -16.12 -16.59 -16.81
CA LEU A 221 -17.04 -16.12 -17.84
C LEU A 221 -18.12 -17.19 -18.17
N ARG A 222 -19.40 -16.80 -18.19
CA ARG A 222 -20.46 -17.69 -18.72
C ARG A 222 -20.30 -17.90 -20.23
N LYS A 223 -20.63 -19.11 -20.70
CA LYS A 223 -20.65 -19.50 -22.13
C LYS A 223 -21.63 -18.71 -23.02
N ASN A 224 -22.53 -17.89 -22.45
CA ASN A 224 -23.60 -17.21 -23.20
C ASN A 224 -23.43 -15.67 -23.34
N GLY A 225 -22.26 -15.12 -22.99
CA GLY A 225 -21.93 -13.71 -23.25
C GLY A 225 -22.15 -12.77 -22.05
N ASN A 226 -21.07 -12.07 -21.69
CA ASN A 226 -20.98 -10.87 -20.85
C ASN A 226 -21.38 -10.90 -19.36
N THR A 227 -21.77 -12.03 -18.77
CA THR A 227 -22.04 -12.10 -17.31
C THR A 227 -21.01 -12.94 -16.56
N TRP A 228 -20.38 -12.33 -15.55
CA TRP A 228 -19.39 -12.97 -14.68
C TRP A 228 -20.11 -13.73 -13.55
N GLU A 229 -19.92 -15.05 -13.47
CA GLU A 229 -20.61 -15.91 -12.49
C GLU A 229 -19.63 -16.42 -11.42
N TRP A 230 -19.35 -15.56 -10.44
CA TRP A 230 -18.41 -15.83 -9.34
C TRP A 230 -19.11 -16.00 -7.97
N SER A 231 -20.42 -15.76 -7.89
CA SER A 231 -21.21 -15.78 -6.64
C SER A 231 -21.47 -17.17 -6.06
N VAL A 232 -21.09 -18.24 -6.75
CA VAL A 232 -21.45 -19.63 -6.40
C VAL A 232 -20.70 -20.15 -5.15
N ARG A 233 -19.59 -19.51 -4.73
CA ARG A 233 -18.77 -19.98 -3.59
C ARG A 233 -18.97 -19.22 -2.27
N LYS A 234 -19.85 -18.21 -2.21
CA LYS A 234 -20.15 -17.39 -1.01
C LYS A 234 -18.89 -16.93 -0.24
N GLN A 235 -17.82 -16.59 -0.96
CA GLN A 235 -16.53 -16.15 -0.43
C GLN A 235 -16.41 -14.62 -0.28
N ILE A 236 -17.39 -13.86 -0.80
CA ILE A 236 -17.43 -12.39 -0.78
C ILE A 236 -18.76 -11.99 -0.15
N SER A 237 -18.77 -10.97 0.70
CA SER A 237 -19.97 -10.40 1.30
C SER A 237 -20.88 -9.78 0.23
N ASP A 238 -22.20 -9.76 0.46
CA ASP A 238 -23.16 -9.18 -0.49
C ASP A 238 -22.87 -7.69 -0.79
N SER A 239 -22.31 -6.97 0.19
CA SER A 239 -21.94 -5.57 0.08
C SER A 239 -20.71 -5.34 -0.79
N ARG A 240 -19.64 -6.13 -0.63
CA ARG A 240 -18.45 -6.06 -1.51
C ARG A 240 -18.72 -6.66 -2.87
N ALA A 241 -19.60 -7.64 -2.95
CA ALA A 241 -20.09 -8.21 -4.18
C ALA A 241 -20.72 -7.14 -5.11
N ALA A 242 -21.41 -6.15 -4.55
CA ALA A 242 -21.96 -5.03 -5.32
C ALA A 242 -20.86 -4.14 -5.94
N VAL A 243 -19.73 -3.97 -5.25
CA VAL A 243 -18.58 -3.21 -5.77
C VAL A 243 -17.92 -3.96 -6.94
N PHE A 244 -17.70 -5.27 -6.80
CA PHE A 244 -17.14 -6.09 -7.88
C PHE A 244 -18.01 -6.07 -9.14
N LYS A 245 -19.35 -6.06 -9.00
CA LYS A 245 -20.26 -5.92 -10.16
C LYS A 245 -20.01 -4.62 -10.92
N LYS A 246 -19.84 -3.49 -10.21
CA LYS A 246 -19.52 -2.19 -10.82
C LYS A 246 -18.14 -2.17 -11.48
N MET A 247 -17.16 -2.89 -10.93
CA MET A 247 -15.82 -2.98 -11.53
C MET A 247 -15.79 -3.85 -12.80
N LEU A 248 -16.72 -4.80 -12.94
CA LEU A 248 -16.73 -5.79 -14.02
C LEU A 248 -17.60 -5.41 -15.21
N ASP A 249 -18.55 -4.50 -15.01
CA ASP A 249 -19.56 -4.09 -15.99
C ASP A 249 -19.38 -2.62 -16.38
N ALA A 250 -19.24 -2.35 -17.68
CA ALA A 250 -18.90 -1.02 -18.19
C ALA A 250 -20.04 0.00 -17.98
N ASP A 251 -21.29 -0.45 -18.07
CA ASP A 251 -22.45 0.43 -17.91
C ASP A 251 -22.61 0.78 -16.43
N LEU A 252 -22.52 -0.21 -15.54
CA LEU A 252 -22.56 0.02 -14.08
C LEU A 252 -21.36 0.85 -13.58
N PHE A 253 -20.19 0.70 -14.21
CA PHE A 253 -19.02 1.52 -13.93
C PHE A 253 -19.28 2.99 -14.29
N LYS A 254 -19.83 3.23 -15.48
CA LYS A 254 -20.18 4.59 -15.92
C LYS A 254 -21.24 5.23 -15.03
N GLU A 255 -22.31 4.49 -14.73
CA GLU A 255 -23.36 4.95 -13.79
C GLU A 255 -22.79 5.34 -12.42
N MET A 256 -21.83 4.56 -11.90
CA MET A 256 -21.16 4.86 -10.63
C MET A 256 -20.36 6.18 -10.71
N LEU A 257 -19.66 6.44 -11.81
CA LEU A 257 -18.90 7.69 -11.98
C LEU A 257 -19.84 8.89 -12.11
N ASP A 258 -20.88 8.78 -12.92
CA ASP A 258 -21.87 9.83 -13.16
C ASP A 258 -22.61 10.19 -11.85
N ALA A 259 -23.06 9.20 -11.09
CA ALA A 259 -23.79 9.39 -9.83
C ALA A 259 -22.98 10.14 -8.76
N ASN A 260 -21.66 10.09 -8.83
CA ASN A 260 -20.76 10.74 -7.87
C ASN A 260 -20.02 11.95 -8.49
N SER A 261 -20.32 12.32 -9.73
CA SER A 261 -19.65 13.41 -10.46
C SER A 261 -18.12 13.26 -10.50
N ILE A 262 -17.63 12.03 -10.74
CA ILE A 262 -16.20 11.69 -10.72
C ILE A 262 -15.64 11.64 -12.14
N HIS A 263 -14.45 12.22 -12.35
CA HIS A 263 -13.72 12.05 -13.59
C HIS A 263 -13.21 10.60 -13.74
N VAL A 264 -13.24 10.02 -14.93
CA VAL A 264 -12.87 8.61 -15.17
C VAL A 264 -11.49 8.21 -14.60
N ASN A 265 -10.54 9.15 -14.54
CA ASN A 265 -9.19 8.92 -13.96
C ASN A 265 -9.18 8.76 -12.42
N ASP A 266 -10.22 9.23 -11.74
CA ASP A 266 -10.38 9.13 -10.29
C ASP A 266 -11.16 7.88 -9.84
N ALA A 267 -11.58 7.03 -10.79
CA ALA A 267 -12.36 5.82 -10.50
C ALA A 267 -11.71 4.91 -9.44
N ALA A 268 -10.38 4.76 -9.48
CA ALA A 268 -9.64 3.94 -8.52
C ALA A 268 -9.78 4.45 -7.07
N LYS A 269 -9.82 5.78 -6.85
CA LYS A 269 -10.00 6.39 -5.53
C LYS A 269 -11.36 6.05 -4.95
N ILE A 270 -12.40 6.08 -5.78
CA ILE A 270 -13.78 5.88 -5.35
C ILE A 270 -14.06 4.40 -5.09
N ILE A 271 -13.52 3.51 -5.91
CA ILE A 271 -13.57 2.07 -5.63
C ILE A 271 -12.85 1.76 -4.31
N HIS A 272 -11.69 2.35 -4.07
CA HIS A 272 -10.99 2.24 -2.79
C HIS A 272 -11.88 2.71 -1.62
N GLN A 273 -12.60 3.83 -1.76
CA GLN A 273 -13.55 4.28 -0.74
C GLN A 273 -14.72 3.31 -0.56
N LEU A 274 -15.37 2.87 -1.64
CA LEU A 274 -16.51 1.96 -1.60
C LEU A 274 -16.17 0.59 -0.99
N LEU A 275 -14.95 0.08 -1.19
CA LEU A 275 -14.50 -1.16 -0.56
C LEU A 275 -14.35 -1.03 0.98
N ASN A 276 -14.01 0.17 1.46
CA ASN A 276 -13.65 0.43 2.86
C ASN A 276 -14.78 1.11 3.68
N THR A 277 -15.81 1.68 3.04
CA THR A 277 -16.99 2.26 3.73
C THR A 277 -18.06 1.22 4.08
N VAL A 278 -17.90 -0.01 3.60
CA VAL A 278 -18.74 -1.15 3.92
C VAL A 278 -18.36 -1.69 5.30
N LYS A 279 -19.23 -1.51 6.30
CA LYS A 279 -19.07 -2.16 7.60
C LYS A 279 -19.02 -3.69 7.41
N PRO A 280 -18.15 -4.43 8.12
CA PRO A 280 -18.31 -5.87 8.22
C PRO A 280 -19.71 -6.13 8.79
N THR A 281 -20.49 -6.97 8.12
CA THR A 281 -21.79 -7.38 8.63
C THR A 281 -21.55 -8.07 9.96
N SER A 282 -21.86 -7.39 11.06
CA SER A 282 -22.09 -8.05 12.34
C SER A 282 -23.22 -9.05 12.13
N ALA A 283 -23.09 -10.26 12.66
CA ALA A 283 -24.07 -11.34 12.54
C ALA A 283 -25.41 -11.07 13.26
N SER A 284 -25.77 -9.81 13.50
CA SER A 284 -26.98 -9.38 14.20
C SER A 284 -28.15 -9.00 13.29
N ASP A 285 -27.96 -8.86 11.98
CA ASP A 285 -29.02 -8.33 11.08
C ASP A 285 -29.76 -9.41 10.28
N SER A 286 -29.60 -10.69 10.62
CA SER A 286 -30.37 -11.79 10.04
C SER A 286 -31.68 -12.05 10.78
N LEU A 287 -32.50 -11.03 11.01
CA LEU A 287 -33.84 -11.18 11.62
C LEU A 287 -34.84 -10.12 11.13
N SER A 288 -35.01 -10.00 9.81
CA SER A 288 -36.23 -9.41 9.23
C SER A 288 -36.46 -9.85 7.78
N TYR A 289 -36.57 -11.16 7.55
CA TYR A 289 -37.08 -11.68 6.27
C TYR A 289 -38.12 -12.77 6.51
N LEU A 290 -39.13 -12.50 7.34
CA LEU A 290 -40.38 -13.26 7.35
C LEU A 290 -41.54 -12.36 7.81
N THR A 291 -42.01 -11.47 6.94
CA THR A 291 -43.46 -11.27 6.74
C THR A 291 -43.69 -10.76 5.32
N THR A 292 -44.40 -11.56 4.55
CA THR A 292 -44.87 -11.34 3.19
C THR A 292 -45.79 -10.13 3.04
N GLY A 293 -45.55 -9.34 1.99
CA GLY A 293 -46.56 -8.96 0.99
C GLY A 293 -47.51 -7.79 1.27
N VAL A 294 -47.62 -6.94 0.25
CA VAL A 294 -48.75 -6.04 -0.08
C VAL A 294 -48.78 -4.69 0.67
N PHE A 295 -48.34 -3.60 0.03
CA PHE A 295 -49.22 -2.63 -0.63
C PHE A 295 -48.41 -1.57 -1.39
N SER A 296 -48.89 -1.34 -2.60
CA SER A 296 -48.55 -0.32 -3.58
C SER A 296 -48.71 1.12 -3.09
N ALA A 297 -47.88 2.01 -3.65
CA ALA A 297 -48.15 3.41 -4.03
C ALA A 297 -49.03 4.29 -3.12
N LEU A 298 -48.45 5.38 -2.58
CA LEU A 298 -48.87 6.79 -2.75
C LEU A 298 -48.20 7.69 -1.68
N GLY A 299 -47.66 8.83 -2.13
CA GLY A 299 -48.09 10.13 -1.61
C GLY A 299 -47.35 10.83 -0.44
N ILE A 300 -46.71 11.96 -0.80
CA ILE A 300 -46.85 13.30 -0.17
C ILE A 300 -46.18 13.58 1.20
N LEU A 301 -45.07 14.36 1.13
CA LEU A 301 -44.84 15.73 1.66
C LEU A 301 -45.43 16.18 3.03
N VAL A 302 -44.59 16.76 3.92
CA VAL A 302 -44.74 17.95 4.83
C VAL A 302 -43.40 18.10 5.60
N ILE A 303 -42.50 19.10 5.47
CA ILE A 303 -42.40 20.58 5.71
C ILE A 303 -42.51 21.07 7.18
N PHE A 304 -41.47 21.77 7.70
CA PHE A 304 -41.41 23.12 8.34
C PHE A 304 -40.15 23.28 9.24
N VAL A 305 -39.42 24.41 9.45
CA VAL A 305 -39.26 25.78 8.88
C VAL A 305 -38.20 26.57 9.71
N GLY A 306 -37.62 27.64 9.13
CA GLY A 306 -37.18 28.88 9.80
C GLY A 306 -35.85 29.43 9.24
N LEU A 307 -35.70 30.64 8.67
CA LEU A 307 -36.35 31.95 8.88
C LEU A 307 -36.18 32.86 7.63
N VAL A 308 -37.10 33.81 7.49
CA VAL A 308 -37.14 34.91 6.50
C VAL A 308 -36.82 36.25 7.19
N ALA A 309 -36.14 37.16 6.50
CA ALA A 309 -36.30 38.61 6.68
C ALA A 309 -36.20 39.33 5.32
N ILE A 310 -37.10 40.29 5.11
CA ILE A 310 -37.48 41.02 3.89
C ILE A 310 -36.81 42.41 3.87
N PHE A 311 -36.48 42.98 2.70
CA PHE A 311 -36.94 44.31 2.24
C PHE A 311 -36.57 44.60 0.76
N LEU A 312 -37.50 45.27 0.07
CA LEU A 312 -37.63 45.53 -1.36
C LEU A 312 -36.97 46.86 -1.82
N SER A 313 -36.56 46.93 -3.10
CA SER A 313 -37.12 47.82 -4.16
C SER A 313 -36.10 48.48 -5.11
N ALA A 314 -36.40 48.33 -6.41
CA ALA A 314 -36.14 49.21 -7.58
C ALA A 314 -34.67 49.43 -8.03
N ASP A 315 -34.30 49.53 -9.30
CA ASP A 315 -35.03 49.77 -10.54
C ASP A 315 -34.21 49.35 -11.77
N ASN A 316 -34.89 49.25 -12.91
CA ASN A 316 -34.39 49.00 -14.28
C ASN A 316 -33.31 49.98 -14.76
N SER A 317 -32.37 49.50 -15.59
CA SER A 317 -32.22 49.99 -16.96
C SER A 317 -31.18 49.19 -17.76
N SER A 318 -31.67 48.57 -18.82
CA SER A 318 -30.90 48.08 -19.96
C SER A 318 -30.37 49.25 -20.78
N ASN A 319 -29.07 49.28 -21.05
CA ASN A 319 -28.50 50.05 -22.17
C ASN A 319 -27.30 49.31 -22.76
N THR A 320 -27.51 48.74 -23.94
CA THR A 320 -26.46 48.38 -24.91
C THR A 320 -26.08 49.61 -25.73
N PRO A 321 -24.79 49.79 -26.06
CA PRO A 321 -24.42 50.38 -27.35
C PRO A 321 -23.34 49.52 -28.04
N SER A 322 -23.66 48.95 -29.20
CA SER A 322 -23.30 49.41 -30.55
C SER A 322 -21.83 49.15 -30.95
N ILE A 323 -21.65 48.19 -31.86
CA ILE A 323 -20.40 47.89 -32.55
C ILE A 323 -20.24 48.85 -33.73
N GLN A 324 -19.08 49.49 -33.84
CA GLN A 324 -18.51 49.99 -35.11
C GLN A 324 -17.12 49.36 -35.30
N PRO A 325 -16.73 48.97 -36.54
CA PRO A 325 -15.41 48.39 -36.80
C PRO A 325 -14.39 49.42 -37.33
N GLU A 326 -13.11 49.00 -37.22
CA GLU A 326 -11.85 49.46 -37.86
C GLU A 326 -10.91 50.40 -37.08
N PRO A 327 -9.58 50.37 -37.32
CA PRO A 327 -8.78 49.47 -38.17
C PRO A 327 -7.60 48.77 -37.45
N SER A 328 -7.05 47.77 -38.14
CA SER A 328 -5.88 46.96 -37.79
C SER A 328 -4.65 47.77 -37.37
N ARG A 329 -4.15 47.55 -36.15
CA ARG A 329 -2.81 47.97 -35.71
C ARG A 329 -2.03 46.73 -35.25
N LEU A 330 -0.94 46.43 -35.94
CA LEU A 330 0.07 45.46 -35.53
C LEU A 330 0.52 45.79 -34.09
N SER A 331 0.36 44.86 -33.14
CA SER A 331 0.93 45.00 -31.79
C SER A 331 1.55 43.69 -31.32
N GLU A 332 2.81 43.82 -30.91
CA GLU A 332 3.74 42.86 -30.32
C GLU A 332 3.10 41.68 -29.58
N THR A 333 3.60 40.48 -29.88
CA THR A 333 3.42 39.30 -29.03
C THR A 333 4.00 39.59 -27.65
N GLN A 334 3.13 39.84 -26.66
CA GLN A 334 3.50 39.76 -25.26
C GLN A 334 3.94 38.32 -24.96
N GLU A 335 5.25 38.11 -24.81
CA GLU A 335 5.77 36.89 -24.21
C GLU A 335 5.21 36.77 -22.78
N LYS A 336 4.28 35.84 -22.62
CA LYS A 336 3.68 35.51 -21.33
C LYS A 336 4.74 34.79 -20.50
N PHE A 337 5.44 35.53 -19.63
CA PHE A 337 6.32 34.94 -18.62
C PHE A 337 5.49 33.96 -17.77
N SER A 338 5.78 32.66 -17.88
CA SER A 338 5.11 31.62 -17.11
C SER A 338 5.94 31.30 -15.88
N CYS A 339 5.34 31.43 -14.69
CA CYS A 339 6.06 31.21 -13.45
C CYS A 339 6.28 29.70 -13.20
N PRO A 340 7.46 29.31 -12.71
CA PRO A 340 7.71 27.92 -12.32
C PRO A 340 6.82 27.51 -11.14
N GLN A 341 6.25 26.31 -11.22
CA GLN A 341 5.51 25.64 -10.14
C GLN A 341 6.23 24.33 -9.77
N GLY A 342 6.32 23.99 -8.47
CA GLY A 342 6.98 22.77 -7.98
C GLY A 342 8.14 23.05 -7.03
N GLU A 343 9.27 22.33 -7.18
CA GLU A 343 10.48 22.39 -6.33
C GLU A 343 11.13 23.79 -6.30
N LEU A 344 10.89 24.60 -7.33
CA LEU A 344 11.26 26.02 -7.39
C LEU A 344 10.03 26.88 -7.11
N ILE A 345 10.10 27.69 -6.06
CA ILE A 345 8.98 28.51 -5.62
C ILE A 345 9.20 29.94 -6.11
N ALA A 346 8.44 30.39 -7.10
CA ALA A 346 8.39 31.80 -7.47
C ALA A 346 7.81 32.64 -6.32
N ILE A 347 8.54 33.67 -5.88
CA ILE A 347 8.18 34.42 -4.67
C ILE A 347 7.38 35.71 -4.95
N ALA A 348 7.36 36.17 -6.21
CA ALA A 348 6.74 37.43 -6.62
C ALA A 348 6.10 37.37 -8.03
N CYS A 349 5.54 36.22 -8.40
CA CYS A 349 4.98 35.97 -9.73
C CYS A 349 3.92 37.01 -10.18
N ASP A 350 3.07 37.46 -9.25
CA ASP A 350 1.95 38.38 -9.53
C ASP A 350 2.26 39.85 -9.21
N VAL A 351 3.54 40.22 -9.05
CA VAL A 351 3.92 41.61 -8.77
C VAL A 351 3.63 42.52 -9.96
N GLU A 352 3.14 43.72 -9.69
CA GLU A 352 3.13 44.83 -10.64
C GLU A 352 4.02 45.93 -10.06
N LEU A 353 5.00 46.41 -10.84
CA LEU A 353 5.86 47.53 -10.46
C LEU A 353 5.43 48.76 -11.26
N LYS A 354 5.24 49.89 -10.57
CA LYS A 354 4.90 51.18 -11.18
C LYS A 354 5.85 52.22 -10.63
N ASP A 355 6.39 53.01 -11.53
CA ASP A 355 7.23 54.17 -11.27
C ASP A 355 6.90 55.18 -12.37
N SER A 356 6.54 56.41 -11.99
CA SER A 356 5.96 57.42 -12.90
C SER A 356 6.89 58.58 -13.22
N ASP A 357 7.95 58.71 -12.44
CA ASP A 357 8.86 59.83 -12.35
C ASP A 357 10.29 59.44 -12.69
N SER A 358 10.66 58.15 -12.53
CA SER A 358 11.96 57.63 -12.93
C SER A 358 11.90 56.98 -14.33
N PRO A 359 12.72 57.44 -15.31
CA PRO A 359 12.80 56.81 -16.63
C PRO A 359 13.55 55.47 -16.61
N ASP A 360 14.43 55.26 -15.64
CA ASP A 360 15.20 54.03 -15.39
C ASP A 360 15.52 53.87 -13.88
N PHE A 361 16.18 52.77 -13.53
CA PHE A 361 16.59 52.45 -12.15
C PHE A 361 18.13 52.54 -11.99
N ASP A 362 18.84 53.44 -12.69
CA ASP A 362 20.30 53.55 -12.56
C ASP A 362 20.72 53.83 -11.11
N GLY A 363 21.57 52.98 -10.53
CA GLY A 363 21.97 53.10 -9.12
C GLY A 363 20.92 52.60 -8.12
N GLY A 364 19.72 52.22 -8.58
CA GLY A 364 18.67 51.61 -7.76
C GLY A 364 19.00 50.17 -7.33
N GLU A 365 18.23 49.65 -6.37
CA GLU A 365 18.48 48.34 -5.75
C GLU A 365 17.20 47.53 -5.53
N LEU A 366 17.22 46.25 -5.91
CA LEU A 366 16.27 45.24 -5.44
C LEU A 366 16.91 44.45 -4.30
N THR A 367 16.25 44.40 -3.14
CA THR A 367 16.62 43.58 -1.99
C THR A 367 15.56 42.53 -1.71
N VAL A 368 15.98 41.26 -1.62
CA VAL A 368 15.17 40.14 -1.11
C VAL A 368 15.88 39.47 0.04
N LYS A 369 15.20 39.30 1.17
CA LYS A 369 15.79 38.66 2.37
C LYS A 369 14.79 37.75 3.08
N ILE A 370 15.32 36.71 3.70
CA ILE A 370 14.55 35.85 4.62
C ILE A 370 14.64 36.46 6.02
N VAL A 371 13.54 37.00 6.52
CA VAL A 371 13.49 37.69 7.82
C VAL A 371 13.13 36.78 8.98
N LYS A 372 12.49 35.63 8.71
CA LYS A 372 12.15 34.63 9.73
C LYS A 372 12.24 33.22 9.19
N GLY A 373 12.76 32.31 10.02
CA GLY A 373 12.81 30.87 9.74
C GLY A 373 13.94 30.41 8.82
N GLY A 374 14.80 31.31 8.32
CA GLY A 374 15.89 31.00 7.40
C GLY A 374 16.94 30.02 7.94
N THR A 375 17.54 29.25 7.04
CA THR A 375 18.62 28.28 7.29
C THR A 375 19.76 28.48 6.30
N GLU A 376 20.95 27.93 6.57
CA GLU A 376 22.11 28.00 5.66
C GLU A 376 21.88 27.31 4.31
N ASN A 377 20.90 26.42 4.22
CA ASN A 377 20.54 25.68 3.02
C ASN A 377 19.51 26.40 2.14
N ASP A 378 19.02 27.58 2.55
CA ASP A 378 18.07 28.34 1.75
C ASP A 378 18.81 29.12 0.65
N ARG A 379 18.19 29.27 -0.53
CA ARG A 379 18.72 30.01 -1.68
C ARG A 379 17.64 30.93 -2.26
N LEU A 380 18.04 32.16 -2.56
CA LEU A 380 17.28 33.14 -3.33
C LEU A 380 18.01 33.34 -4.65
N LEU A 381 17.37 32.95 -5.75
CA LEU A 381 18.00 32.91 -7.08
C LEU A 381 17.19 33.73 -8.08
N ILE A 382 17.87 34.19 -9.12
CA ILE A 382 17.24 34.74 -10.33
C ILE A 382 17.11 33.56 -11.31
N TYR A 383 15.89 33.22 -11.73
CA TYR A 383 15.59 31.98 -12.47
C TYR A 383 16.50 31.75 -13.69
N GLN A 384 16.78 32.80 -14.46
CA GLN A 384 17.62 32.74 -15.67
C GLN A 384 19.13 32.55 -15.38
N LYS A 385 19.55 32.63 -14.11
CA LYS A 385 20.94 32.52 -13.65
C LYS A 385 21.14 31.35 -12.69
N ARG A 386 20.23 30.37 -12.70
CA ARG A 386 20.35 29.15 -11.92
C ARG A 386 21.56 28.33 -12.42
N PRO A 387 22.45 27.86 -11.52
CA PRO A 387 23.50 26.91 -11.91
C PRO A 387 22.88 25.62 -12.45
N THR A 388 23.35 25.13 -13.59
CA THR A 388 22.92 23.84 -14.17
C THR A 388 23.57 22.63 -13.49
N THR A 389 24.59 22.85 -12.64
CA THR A 389 25.25 21.84 -11.80
C THR A 389 25.51 22.39 -10.40
N ALA A 390 25.56 21.51 -9.39
CA ALA A 390 25.69 21.89 -7.97
C ALA A 390 27.05 22.52 -7.59
N SER A 391 27.98 22.66 -8.54
CA SER A 391 29.36 23.11 -8.28
C SER A 391 29.90 24.09 -9.32
N ALA A 392 29.07 24.98 -9.87
CA ALA A 392 29.53 26.05 -10.74
C ALA A 392 29.26 27.43 -10.13
N GLU A 393 30.29 28.01 -9.52
CA GLU A 393 30.44 29.47 -9.44
C GLU A 393 30.67 29.99 -10.88
N GLU A 394 29.59 30.17 -11.65
CA GLU A 394 29.70 30.92 -12.89
C GLU A 394 29.90 32.40 -12.56
N ASN A 395 31.11 32.89 -12.82
CA ASN A 395 31.62 34.24 -12.58
C ASN A 395 30.91 35.38 -13.38
N ASN A 396 29.63 35.25 -13.72
CA ASN A 396 28.89 36.32 -14.36
C ASN A 396 27.62 36.69 -13.57
N ASN A 397 27.82 37.42 -12.47
CA ASN A 397 26.78 37.99 -11.60
C ASN A 397 25.92 39.08 -12.29
N GLN A 398 25.80 39.07 -13.62
CA GLN A 398 25.09 40.06 -14.41
C GLN A 398 23.63 39.65 -14.61
N VAL A 399 22.71 40.58 -14.32
CA VAL A 399 21.28 40.45 -14.60
C VAL A 399 21.00 41.01 -15.99
N THR A 400 20.26 40.26 -16.81
CA THR A 400 19.97 40.61 -18.20
C THR A 400 18.48 40.59 -18.48
N TYR A 401 17.98 41.52 -19.29
CA TYR A 401 16.63 41.53 -19.83
C TYR A 401 16.69 41.58 -21.35
N ARG A 402 16.10 40.59 -22.04
CA ARG A 402 16.20 40.43 -23.51
C ARG A 402 17.65 40.49 -24.03
N ASN A 403 18.57 39.83 -23.32
CA ASN A 403 20.02 39.81 -23.57
C ASN A 403 20.76 41.15 -23.33
N LEU A 404 20.09 42.20 -22.84
CA LEU A 404 20.72 43.46 -22.43
C LEU A 404 21.08 43.43 -20.93
N PRO A 405 22.33 43.74 -20.53
CA PRO A 405 22.70 43.90 -19.13
C PRO A 405 21.98 45.06 -18.45
N ILE A 406 21.23 44.76 -17.39
CA ILE A 406 20.46 45.75 -16.62
C ILE A 406 20.96 45.93 -15.18
N GLY A 407 21.92 45.12 -14.74
CA GLY A 407 22.44 45.19 -13.38
C GLY A 407 23.35 44.04 -13.01
N SER A 408 23.73 43.99 -11.74
CA SER A 408 24.50 42.90 -11.15
C SER A 408 23.92 42.46 -9.81
N PHE A 409 24.05 41.19 -9.46
CA PHE A 409 23.50 40.63 -8.23
C PHE A 409 24.56 40.06 -7.29
N SER A 410 24.24 39.99 -6.00
CA SER A 410 25.09 39.39 -4.96
C SER A 410 24.24 38.79 -3.84
N GLY A 411 24.83 37.90 -3.06
CA GLY A 411 24.17 37.28 -1.91
C GLY A 411 23.13 36.24 -2.30
N GLY A 412 22.05 36.12 -1.54
CA GLY A 412 21.00 35.12 -1.75
C GLY A 412 21.31 33.72 -1.21
N ILE A 413 22.35 33.57 -0.37
CA ILE A 413 22.70 32.31 0.29
C ILE A 413 22.34 32.38 1.78
N GLY A 414 21.51 31.44 2.20
CA GLY A 414 20.98 31.33 3.55
C GLY A 414 20.19 32.57 3.94
N THR A 415 20.62 33.24 5.01
CA THR A 415 20.00 34.49 5.50
C THR A 415 20.63 35.76 4.89
N LYS A 416 21.68 35.64 4.06
CA LYS A 416 22.26 36.79 3.37
C LYS A 416 21.28 37.26 2.27
N PRO A 417 20.87 38.54 2.27
CA PRO A 417 19.95 39.05 1.26
C PRO A 417 20.47 38.84 -0.17
N LEU A 418 19.57 38.52 -1.10
CA LEU A 418 19.83 38.70 -2.53
C LEU A 418 19.68 40.19 -2.84
N LYS A 419 20.76 40.80 -3.32
CA LYS A 419 20.80 42.22 -3.69
C LYS A 419 21.09 42.33 -5.17
N VAL A 420 20.29 43.08 -5.91
CA VAL A 420 20.52 43.42 -7.32
C VAL A 420 20.70 44.92 -7.43
N VAL A 421 21.84 45.37 -7.91
CA VAL A 421 22.13 46.78 -8.21
C VAL A 421 21.90 46.99 -9.70
N PHE A 422 21.01 47.92 -10.02
CA PHE A 422 20.59 48.22 -11.38
C PHE A 422 21.47 49.30 -12.04
N ASN A 423 21.51 49.30 -13.37
CA ASN A 423 22.20 50.31 -14.18
C ASN A 423 21.19 51.10 -15.03
N SER A 424 21.67 52.07 -15.80
CA SER A 424 20.83 52.92 -16.69
C SER A 424 20.04 52.20 -17.78
N SER A 425 20.25 50.89 -17.99
CA SER A 425 19.44 50.08 -18.91
C SER A 425 18.24 49.40 -18.23
N ALA A 426 18.11 49.52 -16.90
CA ALA A 426 17.04 48.94 -16.12
C ALA A 426 15.75 49.76 -16.19
N THR A 427 14.93 49.51 -17.22
CA THR A 427 13.58 50.09 -17.30
C THR A 427 12.63 49.48 -16.26
N VAL A 428 11.52 50.17 -15.94
CA VAL A 428 10.44 49.64 -15.05
C VAL A 428 10.05 48.21 -15.42
N LYS A 429 9.90 47.92 -16.72
CA LYS A 429 9.50 46.58 -17.19
C LYS A 429 10.59 45.53 -17.00
N ALA A 430 11.85 45.92 -17.15
CA ALA A 430 13.00 45.06 -16.93
C ALA A 430 13.16 44.70 -15.44
N VAL A 431 12.97 45.69 -14.55
CA VAL A 431 12.97 45.48 -13.10
C VAL A 431 11.77 44.63 -12.65
N GLU A 432 10.56 44.91 -13.14
CA GLU A 432 9.36 44.10 -12.89
C GLU A 432 9.60 42.62 -13.28
N THR A 433 10.20 42.39 -14.45
CA THR A 433 10.54 41.05 -14.93
C THR A 433 11.59 40.38 -14.03
N THR A 434 12.58 41.14 -13.56
CA THR A 434 13.60 40.65 -12.63
C THR A 434 12.95 40.21 -11.31
N VAL A 435 12.06 41.03 -10.74
CA VAL A 435 11.33 40.69 -9.50
C VAL A 435 10.48 39.44 -9.69
N LYS A 436 9.77 39.31 -10.81
CA LYS A 436 8.97 38.12 -11.15
C LYS A 436 9.81 36.85 -11.32
N SER A 437 11.08 36.99 -11.70
CA SER A 437 11.99 35.88 -11.91
C SER A 437 12.70 35.38 -10.64
N ILE A 438 12.45 35.99 -9.49
CA ILE A 438 13.07 35.55 -8.23
C ILE A 438 12.38 34.27 -7.74
N ILE A 439 13.21 33.28 -7.46
CA ILE A 439 12.79 31.99 -6.94
C ILE A 439 13.46 31.71 -5.60
N TYR A 440 12.75 30.95 -4.77
CA TYR A 440 13.28 30.32 -3.58
C TYR A 440 13.56 28.84 -3.87
N GLN A 441 14.69 28.35 -3.35
CA GLN A 441 15.07 26.94 -3.33
C GLN A 441 15.67 26.59 -1.96
N ASN A 442 15.50 25.36 -1.50
CA ASN A 442 16.31 24.79 -0.42
C ASN A 442 17.22 23.71 -1.01
N VAL A 443 18.52 23.75 -0.70
CA VAL A 443 19.51 22.81 -1.25
C VAL A 443 19.80 21.61 -0.35
N SER A 444 19.03 21.44 0.73
CA SER A 444 19.14 20.30 1.63
C SER A 444 18.23 19.16 1.17
N ASP A 445 18.76 17.95 1.15
CA ASP A 445 18.00 16.71 0.92
C ASP A 445 17.01 16.41 2.07
N ASN A 446 17.16 17.06 3.24
CA ASN A 446 16.19 17.01 4.34
C ASN A 446 15.94 18.43 4.89
N PRO A 447 15.11 19.23 4.22
CA PRO A 447 14.96 20.63 4.57
C PRO A 447 14.16 20.77 5.86
N LYS A 448 14.68 21.57 6.80
CA LYS A 448 14.03 21.79 8.11
C LYS A 448 12.60 22.32 7.94
N LYS A 449 11.63 21.53 8.40
CA LYS A 449 10.19 21.85 8.42
C LYS A 449 9.95 23.23 9.06
N GLY A 450 9.04 23.99 8.46
CA GLY A 450 8.61 25.29 8.95
C GLY A 450 8.35 26.28 7.82
N THR A 451 8.05 27.52 8.20
CA THR A 451 7.83 28.60 7.24
C THR A 451 9.08 29.47 7.10
N ARG A 452 9.28 30.03 5.91
CA ARG A 452 10.20 31.13 5.64
C ARG A 452 9.37 32.37 5.36
N THR A 453 9.65 33.45 6.07
CA THR A 453 9.05 34.76 5.76
C THR A 453 10.09 35.57 5.02
N LEU A 454 9.76 35.97 3.79
CA LEU A 454 10.60 36.76 2.92
C LEU A 454 10.05 38.18 2.80
N GLU A 455 10.96 39.14 2.74
CA GLU A 455 10.68 40.54 2.42
C GLU A 455 11.33 40.89 1.08
N ILE A 456 10.57 41.54 0.22
CA ILE A 456 10.99 42.03 -1.10
C ILE A 456 10.78 43.55 -1.13
N ARG A 457 11.81 44.28 -1.56
CA ARG A 457 11.78 45.75 -1.67
C ARG A 457 12.61 46.19 -2.88
N VAL A 458 12.11 47.17 -3.62
CA VAL A 458 12.83 47.83 -4.72
C VAL A 458 13.06 49.29 -4.32
N THR A 459 14.23 49.84 -4.65
CA THR A 459 14.61 51.25 -4.51
C THR A 459 14.97 51.77 -5.89
N ASP A 460 14.42 52.92 -6.28
CA ASP A 460 14.75 53.59 -7.53
C ASP A 460 16.15 54.24 -7.48
N GLY A 461 16.58 54.82 -8.60
CA GLY A 461 17.85 55.54 -8.72
C GLY A 461 17.90 56.86 -7.94
N ASP A 462 16.72 57.42 -7.61
CA ASP A 462 16.57 58.67 -6.86
C ASP A 462 16.59 58.45 -5.33
N GLY A 463 16.57 57.19 -4.90
CA GLY A 463 16.80 56.75 -3.52
C GLY A 463 15.53 56.45 -2.73
N GLU A 464 14.34 56.54 -3.33
CA GLU A 464 13.08 56.18 -2.69
C GLU A 464 12.76 54.70 -2.88
N SER A 465 12.11 54.09 -1.89
CA SER A 465 11.83 52.66 -1.90
C SER A 465 10.35 52.35 -1.94
N SER A 466 10.01 51.24 -2.61
CA SER A 466 8.69 50.64 -2.58
C SER A 466 8.23 50.26 -1.17
N ASN A 467 6.92 50.02 -1.02
CA ASN A 467 6.40 49.25 0.09
C ASN A 467 7.06 47.87 0.15
N THR A 468 7.11 47.26 1.33
CA THR A 468 7.67 45.92 1.51
C THR A 468 6.62 44.86 1.21
N LEU A 469 6.92 43.96 0.26
CA LEU A 469 6.09 42.80 -0.01
C LEU A 469 6.56 41.63 0.86
N ASN A 470 5.62 41.05 1.61
CA ASN A 470 5.88 39.87 2.44
C ASN A 470 5.40 38.59 1.72
N ARG A 471 6.28 37.59 1.65
CA ARG A 471 5.95 36.26 1.12
C ARG A 471 6.21 35.19 2.17
N ILE A 472 5.29 34.24 2.30
CA ILE A 472 5.49 33.05 3.13
C ILE A 472 5.75 31.87 2.20
N VAL A 473 6.86 31.17 2.44
CA VAL A 473 7.18 29.90 1.82
C VAL A 473 7.06 28.81 2.88
N THR A 474 6.27 27.78 2.62
CA THR A 474 6.12 26.63 3.52
C THR A 474 7.03 25.51 3.06
N ILE A 475 7.90 25.03 3.95
CA ILE A 475 8.82 23.92 3.68
C ILE A 475 8.21 22.63 4.21
N THR A 476 7.96 21.69 3.30
CA THR A 476 7.62 20.31 3.61
C THR A 476 8.87 19.45 3.42
N PRO A 477 9.37 18.75 4.46
CA PRO A 477 10.50 17.83 4.32
C PRO A 477 10.13 16.64 3.42
N VAL A 478 11.14 16.03 2.81
CA VAL A 478 11.02 14.74 2.12
C VAL A 478 11.13 13.64 3.18
N ASN A 479 10.10 12.79 3.30
CA ASN A 479 10.09 11.71 4.29
C ASN A 479 11.21 10.69 4.02
N GLN A 480 12.08 10.50 5.00
CA GLN A 480 13.23 9.59 5.02
C GLN A 480 12.84 8.26 5.70
N ARG A 481 13.53 7.18 5.30
CA ARG A 481 13.26 5.86 5.88
C ARG A 481 13.77 5.74 7.33
N PRO A 482 13.05 5.05 8.21
CA PRO A 482 13.60 4.65 9.49
C PRO A 482 14.81 3.73 9.27
N VAL A 483 15.68 3.62 10.28
CA VAL A 483 16.84 2.72 10.24
C VAL A 483 16.85 1.85 11.49
N ILE A 484 16.87 0.54 11.31
CA ILE A 484 17.01 -0.47 12.36
C ILE A 484 18.47 -0.90 12.45
N THR A 485 18.98 -0.98 13.67
CA THR A 485 20.22 -1.68 14.01
C THR A 485 19.86 -2.92 14.81
N VAL A 486 20.41 -4.07 14.42
CA VAL A 486 20.24 -5.36 15.09
C VAL A 486 21.58 -5.85 15.65
N PRO A 487 21.57 -6.68 16.71
CA PRO A 487 22.78 -7.35 17.17
C PRO A 487 23.27 -8.37 16.14
N GLY A 488 24.50 -8.86 16.33
CA GLY A 488 24.96 -10.07 15.64
C GLY A 488 24.23 -11.32 16.16
N MET A 489 24.66 -12.49 15.67
CA MET A 489 24.11 -13.79 16.08
C MET A 489 24.03 -13.91 17.61
N GLN A 490 22.88 -14.36 18.10
CA GLN A 490 22.62 -14.59 19.53
C GLN A 490 22.58 -16.09 19.83
N THR A 491 22.72 -16.43 21.11
CA THR A 491 22.59 -17.81 21.59
C THR A 491 21.58 -17.86 22.72
N ALA A 492 20.58 -18.73 22.58
CA ALA A 492 19.61 -19.05 23.62
C ALA A 492 19.82 -20.50 24.07
N LYS A 493 19.38 -20.82 25.29
CA LYS A 493 19.18 -22.20 25.69
C LYS A 493 17.74 -22.58 25.42
N GLU A 494 17.53 -23.80 24.96
CA GLU A 494 16.21 -24.42 24.88
C GLU A 494 15.43 -24.22 26.19
N ASP A 495 14.13 -23.93 26.04
CA ASP A 495 13.19 -23.67 27.14
C ASP A 495 13.58 -22.52 28.11
N GLN A 496 14.55 -21.68 27.73
CA GLN A 496 14.95 -20.51 28.49
C GLN A 496 14.72 -19.22 27.72
N LYS A 497 14.17 -18.24 28.43
CA LYS A 497 13.97 -16.90 27.89
C LYS A 497 15.30 -16.20 27.69
N LEU A 498 15.51 -15.68 26.48
CA LEU A 498 16.66 -14.85 26.12
C LEU A 498 16.23 -13.39 26.04
N SER A 499 16.82 -12.51 26.87
CA SER A 499 16.66 -11.07 26.64
C SER A 499 17.54 -10.66 25.46
N ILE A 500 16.92 -10.06 24.44
CA ILE A 500 17.64 -9.54 23.29
C ILE A 500 18.06 -8.10 23.58
N GLN A 501 19.34 -7.82 23.38
CA GLN A 501 19.94 -6.50 23.53
C GLN A 501 20.58 -6.04 22.21
N GLY A 502 20.86 -4.75 22.09
CA GLY A 502 21.54 -4.20 20.91
C GLY A 502 20.64 -3.86 19.73
N ILE A 503 19.31 -4.00 19.88
CA ILE A 503 18.36 -3.47 18.90
C ILE A 503 18.17 -1.97 19.16
N SER A 504 18.25 -1.16 18.11
CA SER A 504 17.88 0.26 18.18
C SER A 504 17.31 0.73 16.86
N VAL A 505 16.55 1.83 16.92
CA VAL A 505 15.94 2.43 15.74
C VAL A 505 16.23 3.91 15.67
N LYS A 506 16.43 4.43 14.47
CA LYS A 506 16.57 5.86 14.20
C LYS A 506 15.48 6.28 13.24
N GLU A 507 14.71 7.28 13.63
CA GLU A 507 13.72 7.91 12.76
C GLU A 507 14.19 9.32 12.41
N PRO A 508 14.65 9.58 11.17
CA PRO A 508 15.28 10.85 10.80
C PRO A 508 14.35 12.06 10.84
N ASP A 509 13.04 11.87 10.64
CA ASP A 509 12.09 12.99 10.53
C ASP A 509 11.44 13.37 11.86
N GLY A 510 11.75 12.64 12.93
CA GLY A 510 11.20 12.89 14.27
C GLY A 510 9.75 12.45 14.43
N ASN A 511 9.23 11.73 13.44
CA ASN A 511 7.92 11.10 13.44
C ASN A 511 7.82 9.97 14.46
N ASN A 512 6.59 9.56 14.80
CA ASN A 512 6.39 8.30 15.52
C ASN A 512 6.80 7.13 14.63
N ILE A 513 7.23 6.04 15.26
CA ILE A 513 7.69 4.83 14.59
C ILE A 513 6.96 3.61 15.14
N CYS A 514 6.58 2.69 14.25
CA CYS A 514 6.02 1.40 14.58
C CYS A 514 7.02 0.29 14.30
N LEU A 515 7.14 -0.68 15.20
CA LEU A 515 7.93 -1.89 15.02
C LEU A 515 7.04 -3.13 15.00
N LYS A 516 7.41 -4.10 14.17
CA LYS A 516 6.84 -5.46 14.17
C LYS A 516 7.99 -6.47 14.28
N PHE A 517 7.82 -7.42 15.16
CA PHE A 517 8.74 -8.51 15.43
C PHE A 517 8.08 -9.85 15.08
N SER A 518 8.86 -10.76 14.52
CA SER A 518 8.49 -12.15 14.32
C SER A 518 9.69 -13.07 14.50
N ALA A 519 9.44 -14.32 14.91
CA ALA A 519 10.42 -15.39 14.94
C ALA A 519 9.85 -16.63 14.24
N ASP A 520 10.67 -17.35 13.46
CA ASP A 520 10.21 -18.48 12.64
C ASP A 520 9.93 -19.76 13.48
N LYS A 521 10.60 -19.89 14.64
CA LYS A 521 10.57 -21.06 15.54
C LYS A 521 10.49 -20.67 17.03
N GLY A 522 9.94 -19.50 17.33
CA GLY A 522 9.75 -19.01 18.69
C GLY A 522 8.77 -17.85 18.74
N GLN A 523 8.72 -17.18 19.89
CA GLN A 523 7.88 -16.01 20.10
C GLN A 523 8.69 -14.83 20.67
N ILE A 524 8.21 -13.62 20.40
CA ILE A 524 8.78 -12.39 20.93
C ILE A 524 7.81 -11.78 21.94
N ILE A 525 8.34 -11.49 23.13
CA ILE A 525 7.64 -10.86 24.22
C ILE A 525 8.22 -9.46 24.41
N VAL A 526 7.35 -8.46 24.43
CA VAL A 526 7.72 -7.06 24.68
C VAL A 526 7.31 -6.70 26.09
N ASN A 527 8.25 -6.21 26.89
CA ASN A 527 7.96 -5.75 28.24
C ASN A 527 7.22 -4.42 28.21
N ASP A 528 6.01 -4.44 28.75
CA ASP A 528 5.06 -3.35 28.75
C ASP A 528 5.17 -2.42 29.98
N ASN A 529 6.10 -2.73 30.89
CA ASN A 529 6.36 -2.02 32.14
C ASN A 529 7.71 -1.28 32.14
N VAL A 530 8.21 -0.88 30.96
CA VAL A 530 9.44 -0.10 30.84
C VAL A 530 9.16 1.37 31.16
N ALA A 531 9.85 1.93 32.17
CA ALA A 531 9.70 3.33 32.56
C ALA A 531 10.01 4.31 31.40
N GLY A 532 8.99 5.03 30.95
CA GLY A 532 9.09 5.94 29.80
C GLY A 532 9.26 5.24 28.44
N GLY A 533 9.08 3.92 28.40
CA GLY A 533 8.95 3.14 27.17
C GLY A 533 7.52 3.13 26.64
N VAL A 534 7.27 2.25 25.67
CA VAL A 534 5.93 2.01 25.11
C VAL A 534 5.05 1.30 26.14
N SER A 535 3.82 1.77 26.30
CA SER A 535 2.87 1.21 27.29
C SER A 535 2.17 -0.04 26.76
N PHE A 536 1.63 -0.86 27.68
CA PHE A 536 0.87 -2.07 27.33
C PHE A 536 -0.25 -1.85 26.32
N ARG A 537 -0.90 -0.68 26.33
CA ARG A 537 -1.97 -0.33 25.37
C ARG A 537 -1.45 -0.15 23.94
N GLY A 538 -0.17 0.15 23.80
CA GLY A 538 0.50 0.34 22.51
C GLY A 538 1.15 -0.92 21.96
N ILE A 539 1.11 -2.05 22.68
CA ILE A 539 1.69 -3.33 22.26
C ILE A 539 0.54 -4.25 21.81
N LYS A 540 0.66 -4.81 20.61
CA LYS A 540 -0.33 -5.71 20.01
C LYS A 540 0.33 -7.02 19.61
N TYR A 541 -0.23 -8.11 20.12
CA TYR A 541 0.10 -9.48 19.73
C TYR A 541 -0.94 -9.95 18.72
N ASN A 542 -0.48 -10.40 17.56
CA ASN A 542 -1.32 -10.79 16.44
C ASN A 542 -1.48 -12.32 16.37
N SER A 543 -2.50 -12.78 15.65
CA SER A 543 -2.79 -14.21 15.49
C SER A 543 -1.76 -14.96 14.63
N ASP A 544 -0.84 -14.26 13.96
CA ASP A 544 0.25 -14.79 13.14
C ASP A 544 1.57 -14.96 13.92
N ASN A 545 1.53 -14.99 15.26
CA ASN A 545 2.71 -15.07 16.15
C ASN A 545 3.68 -13.89 16.01
N THR A 546 3.15 -12.71 15.69
CA THR A 546 3.92 -11.47 15.62
C THR A 546 3.51 -10.51 16.71
N VAL A 547 4.47 -9.70 17.18
CA VAL A 547 4.22 -8.64 18.16
C VAL A 547 4.64 -7.31 17.55
N ALA A 548 3.83 -6.29 17.76
CA ALA A 548 4.10 -4.99 17.19
C ALA A 548 3.67 -3.87 18.14
N PHE A 549 4.37 -2.75 18.05
CA PHE A 549 4.16 -1.62 18.95
C PHE A 549 4.65 -0.31 18.32
N CYS A 550 4.00 0.79 18.68
CA CYS A 550 4.30 2.11 18.13
C CYS A 550 4.55 3.14 19.23
N GLY A 551 5.34 4.16 18.93
CA GLY A 551 5.54 5.29 19.83
C GLY A 551 6.52 6.30 19.26
N THR A 552 6.89 7.28 20.09
CA THR A 552 8.00 8.18 19.71
C THR A 552 9.30 7.38 19.59
N PRO A 553 10.26 7.80 18.75
CA PRO A 553 11.55 7.11 18.63
C PRO A 553 12.28 6.98 19.97
N SER A 554 12.08 7.95 20.88
CA SER A 554 12.60 7.88 22.24
C SER A 554 11.94 6.78 23.09
N GLN A 555 10.61 6.66 23.07
CA GLN A 555 9.90 5.62 23.82
C GLN A 555 10.24 4.22 23.30
N VAL A 556 10.25 4.06 21.98
CA VAL A 556 10.59 2.79 21.33
C VAL A 556 12.02 2.37 21.70
N ASN A 557 13.00 3.27 21.56
CA ASN A 557 14.38 2.95 21.95
C ASN A 557 14.55 2.69 23.46
N LYS A 558 13.74 3.31 24.33
CA LYS A 558 13.76 2.98 25.76
C LYS A 558 13.26 1.56 26.01
N THR A 559 12.19 1.13 25.34
CA THR A 559 11.71 -0.26 25.40
C THR A 559 12.76 -1.23 24.88
N LEU A 560 13.35 -0.95 23.71
CA LEU A 560 14.38 -1.82 23.10
C LEU A 560 15.65 -1.96 23.96
N LYS A 561 16.06 -0.89 24.66
CA LYS A 561 17.26 -0.88 25.51
C LYS A 561 17.04 -1.41 26.93
N ALA A 562 15.78 -1.62 27.34
CA ALA A 562 15.51 -2.07 28.69
C ALA A 562 15.99 -3.51 28.90
N ASN A 563 16.42 -3.84 30.12
CA ASN A 563 16.65 -5.23 30.51
C ASN A 563 15.32 -5.99 30.43
N ASN A 564 15.28 -7.09 29.67
CA ASN A 564 14.06 -7.82 29.31
C ASN A 564 13.04 -6.98 28.53
N GLY A 565 13.47 -5.88 27.89
CA GLY A 565 12.63 -5.05 27.04
C GLY A 565 12.04 -5.83 25.86
N ILE A 566 12.91 -6.59 25.20
CA ILE A 566 12.57 -7.60 24.20
C ILE A 566 13.09 -8.95 24.69
N VAL A 567 12.22 -9.95 24.73
CA VAL A 567 12.53 -11.30 25.16
C VAL A 567 12.13 -12.28 24.07
N TYR A 568 13.07 -13.13 23.67
CA TYR A 568 12.85 -14.28 22.83
C TYR A 568 12.62 -15.53 23.68
N GLU A 569 11.67 -16.35 23.24
CA GLU A 569 11.40 -17.66 23.81
C GLU A 569 11.23 -18.64 22.64
N SER A 570 12.08 -19.66 22.57
CA SER A 570 11.97 -20.70 21.53
C SER A 570 10.69 -21.51 21.71
N ASN A 571 10.24 -22.15 20.64
CA ASN A 571 9.26 -23.22 20.77
C ASN A 571 9.81 -24.32 21.69
N THR A 572 8.91 -25.00 22.39
CA THR A 572 9.30 -26.08 23.30
C THR A 572 10.07 -27.17 22.57
N ASN A 573 11.14 -27.66 23.18
CA ASN A 573 12.04 -28.66 22.63
C ASN A 573 12.71 -28.29 21.28
N PHE A 574 12.70 -27.01 20.89
CA PHE A 574 13.32 -26.59 19.64
C PHE A 574 14.83 -26.39 19.83
N ILE A 575 15.61 -27.10 19.01
CA ILE A 575 17.07 -26.98 18.94
C ILE A 575 17.44 -26.66 17.49
N GLY A 576 18.26 -25.64 17.28
CA GLY A 576 18.67 -25.21 15.95
C GLY A 576 18.73 -23.69 15.79
N SER A 577 18.83 -23.21 14.56
CA SER A 577 18.81 -21.78 14.26
C SER A 577 17.38 -21.29 14.07
N ASP A 578 17.01 -20.20 14.75
CA ASP A 578 15.77 -19.45 14.55
C ASP A 578 16.09 -18.06 14.02
N ARG A 579 15.30 -17.60 13.05
CA ARG A 579 15.47 -16.29 12.44
C ARG A 579 14.46 -15.33 13.04
N LEU A 580 14.98 -14.25 13.63
CA LEU A 580 14.17 -13.15 14.12
C LEU A 580 14.16 -12.02 13.09
N THR A 581 12.97 -11.58 12.72
CA THR A 581 12.73 -10.49 11.76
C THR A 581 12.13 -9.28 12.48
N ILE A 582 12.65 -8.10 12.17
CA ILE A 582 12.18 -6.81 12.66
C ILE A 582 11.85 -5.92 11.47
N PHE A 583 10.64 -5.38 11.48
CA PHE A 583 10.19 -4.33 10.57
C PHE A 583 10.00 -3.03 11.32
N ALA A 584 10.34 -1.92 10.67
CA ALA A 584 10.10 -0.56 11.14
C ALA A 584 9.39 0.24 10.05
N GLN A 585 8.46 1.10 10.49
CA GLN A 585 7.75 2.04 9.63
C GLN A 585 7.60 3.37 10.35
N ASP A 586 7.89 4.46 9.64
CA ASP A 586 7.56 5.80 10.12
C ASP A 586 6.05 6.09 9.99
N LEU A 587 5.53 6.98 10.82
CA LEU A 587 4.15 7.46 10.72
C LEU A 587 4.16 8.91 10.24
N SER A 588 3.42 9.23 9.18
CA SER A 588 3.42 10.60 8.66
C SER A 588 2.68 11.57 9.60
N ASP A 589 3.06 12.85 9.59
CA ASP A 589 2.59 13.94 10.49
C ASP A 589 1.05 14.10 10.65
N ASN A 590 0.23 13.48 9.80
CA ASN A 590 -1.24 13.57 9.83
C ASN A 590 -1.95 12.23 10.11
N ASP A 591 -1.21 11.15 10.35
CA ASP A 591 -1.80 9.84 10.66
C ASP A 591 -2.20 9.77 12.14
N THR A 592 -3.43 10.17 12.46
CA THR A 592 -4.06 9.80 13.74
C THR A 592 -4.52 8.35 13.65
N ILE A 593 -3.76 7.42 14.25
CA ILE A 593 -4.20 6.03 14.38
C ILE A 593 -5.41 6.02 15.32
N SER A 594 -6.61 5.85 14.75
CA SER A 594 -7.80 5.52 15.52
C SER A 594 -7.59 4.15 16.20
N GLU A 595 -8.07 3.97 17.43
CA GLU A 595 -7.81 2.81 18.29
C GLU A 595 -8.20 1.44 17.67
N GLN A 596 -8.83 1.41 16.49
CA GLN A 596 -9.30 0.22 15.78
C GLN A 596 -8.51 -0.20 14.53
N GLU A 597 -7.49 0.52 14.08
CA GLU A 597 -6.75 0.16 12.85
C GLU A 597 -5.30 -0.24 13.14
N PHE A 598 -5.09 -1.54 13.33
CA PHE A 598 -3.77 -2.14 13.26
C PHE A 598 -3.77 -3.11 12.08
N ILE A 599 -3.47 -2.59 10.88
CA ILE A 599 -3.51 -3.34 9.63
C ILE A 599 -2.14 -3.21 9.00
N TRP A 600 -1.38 -4.32 8.94
CA TRP A 600 -0.09 -4.33 8.26
C TRP A 600 -0.18 -5.01 6.88
N PRO A 601 0.47 -4.44 5.85
CA PRO A 601 1.14 -3.13 5.87
C PRO A 601 0.14 -1.96 5.78
N VAL A 602 0.28 -0.93 6.64
CA VAL A 602 -0.54 0.28 6.53
C VAL A 602 -0.14 1.05 5.28
N GLY A 603 -1.09 1.24 4.36
CA GLY A 603 -0.90 2.02 3.14
C GLY A 603 -1.12 3.52 3.33
N ALA A 604 -0.31 4.18 4.17
CA ALA A 604 -0.17 5.63 4.08
C ALA A 604 0.89 5.95 3.00
N LEU A 605 0.46 6.58 1.90
CA LEU A 605 1.23 6.98 0.71
C LEU A 605 2.44 7.91 0.97
N LYS A 606 2.89 8.04 2.20
CA LYS A 606 4.06 8.84 2.60
C LYS A 606 5.03 8.10 3.50
N SER A 607 4.63 7.01 4.15
CA SER A 607 5.50 6.31 5.11
C SER A 607 6.56 5.44 4.42
N LYS A 608 7.79 5.44 4.96
CA LYS A 608 8.90 4.60 4.53
C LYS A 608 9.16 3.50 5.56
N THR A 609 9.83 2.43 5.15
CA THR A 609 10.07 1.24 5.98
C THR A 609 11.54 0.82 5.97
N ASP A 610 11.92 0.05 6.98
CA ASP A 610 13.19 -0.70 7.03
C ASP A 610 12.94 -2.08 7.65
N ARG A 611 13.76 -3.06 7.26
CA ARG A 611 13.69 -4.44 7.73
C ARG A 611 15.08 -4.96 8.06
N LYS A 612 15.19 -5.67 9.18
CA LYS A 612 16.40 -6.37 9.58
C LYS A 612 16.08 -7.73 10.16
N ASP A 613 16.95 -8.68 9.83
CA ASP A 613 16.90 -10.04 10.35
C ASP A 613 18.20 -10.34 11.07
N PHE A 614 18.16 -11.19 12.11
CA PHE A 614 19.35 -11.80 12.70
C PHE A 614 19.01 -13.20 13.25
N GLU A 615 20.04 -14.03 13.42
CA GLU A 615 19.88 -15.42 13.86
C GLU A 615 20.04 -15.57 15.38
N ILE A 616 19.26 -16.51 15.93
CA ILE A 616 19.37 -17.01 17.29
C ILE A 616 19.65 -18.52 17.21
N THR A 617 20.81 -18.94 17.71
CA THR A 617 21.12 -20.37 17.87
C THR A 617 20.56 -20.85 19.20
N VAL A 618 19.66 -21.82 19.16
CA VAL A 618 19.10 -22.46 20.36
C VAL A 618 19.90 -23.73 20.65
N GLU A 619 20.66 -23.67 21.74
CA GLU A 619 21.48 -24.76 22.23
C GLU A 619 20.66 -25.72 23.10
N PRO A 620 20.92 -27.04 23.00
CA PRO A 620 20.23 -28.03 23.82
C PRO A 620 20.51 -27.82 25.31
N THR A 621 19.50 -28.06 26.13
CA THR A 621 19.68 -28.17 27.59
C THR A 621 19.63 -29.63 28.03
N ASN A 622 20.45 -30.00 29.01
CA ASN A 622 20.47 -31.37 29.52
C ASN A 622 19.23 -31.63 30.39
N ASP A 623 18.20 -32.21 29.79
CA ASP A 623 17.00 -32.68 30.48
C ASP A 623 17.21 -34.04 31.15
N ALA A 624 16.45 -34.30 32.23
CA ALA A 624 16.48 -35.59 32.90
C ALA A 624 15.90 -36.70 31.98
N PRO A 625 16.52 -37.90 31.92
CA PRO A 625 15.99 -39.00 31.13
C PRO A 625 14.60 -39.41 31.63
N ARG A 626 13.64 -39.50 30.71
CA ARG A 626 12.25 -39.89 30.99
C ARG A 626 11.96 -41.25 30.35
N LEU A 627 11.39 -42.18 31.12
CA LEU A 627 10.92 -43.46 30.59
C LEU A 627 9.69 -43.22 29.69
N ILE A 628 9.81 -43.60 28.41
CA ILE A 628 8.73 -43.51 27.43
C ILE A 628 8.08 -44.90 27.34
N GLY A 629 6.99 -45.08 28.07
CA GLY A 629 6.02 -46.13 27.76
C GLY A 629 5.26 -45.76 26.48
N PHE A 630 4.82 -46.75 25.69
CA PHE A 630 4.16 -46.50 24.42
C PHE A 630 2.99 -45.49 24.54
N SER A 631 3.08 -44.45 23.70
CA SER A 631 2.16 -43.32 23.45
C SER A 631 2.38 -42.00 24.22
N ASN A 632 2.47 -40.92 23.42
CA ASN A 632 2.19 -39.51 23.68
C ASN A 632 3.36 -38.61 24.15
N ALA A 633 3.83 -37.73 23.24
CA ALA A 633 4.72 -36.61 23.55
C ALA A 633 3.92 -35.28 23.58
N ASP A 634 4.30 -34.41 24.53
CA ASP A 634 3.84 -33.04 24.84
C ASP A 634 2.45 -32.81 25.45
N SER A 635 2.30 -33.10 26.74
CA SER A 635 1.11 -32.66 27.49
C SER A 635 1.32 -32.24 28.96
N SER A 636 2.54 -32.13 29.50
CA SER A 636 2.69 -31.79 30.93
C SER A 636 2.55 -30.30 31.27
N ILE A 637 2.70 -29.38 30.31
CA ILE A 637 2.49 -27.94 30.54
C ILE A 637 1.34 -27.49 29.63
N LEU A 638 0.26 -27.00 30.24
CA LEU A 638 -0.91 -26.48 29.53
C LEU A 638 -0.78 -24.97 29.40
N THR A 639 -0.60 -24.47 28.18
CA THR A 639 -0.70 -23.04 27.87
C THR A 639 -2.17 -22.65 27.66
N SER A 640 -2.47 -21.35 27.61
CA SER A 640 -3.80 -20.87 27.25
C SER A 640 -4.21 -21.32 25.84
N GLU A 641 -3.28 -21.33 24.88
CA GLU A 641 -3.54 -21.80 23.52
C GLU A 641 -3.78 -23.32 23.46
N SER A 642 -2.96 -24.12 24.13
CA SER A 642 -3.19 -25.57 24.23
C SER A 642 -4.49 -25.89 24.98
N ALA A 643 -4.88 -25.07 25.96
CA ALA A 643 -6.16 -25.18 26.65
C ALA A 643 -7.35 -24.83 25.73
N VAL A 644 -7.25 -23.78 24.92
CA VAL A 644 -8.23 -23.46 23.87
C VAL A 644 -8.32 -24.62 22.88
N LYS A 645 -7.19 -25.21 22.49
CA LYS A 645 -7.16 -26.38 21.60
C LYS A 645 -7.88 -27.58 22.22
N VAL A 646 -7.66 -27.89 23.50
CA VAL A 646 -8.38 -28.97 24.20
C VAL A 646 -9.90 -28.77 24.13
N ILE A 647 -10.37 -27.53 24.28
CA ILE A 647 -11.80 -27.18 24.20
C ILE A 647 -12.31 -27.28 22.76
N ARG A 648 -11.54 -26.78 21.79
CA ARG A 648 -11.87 -26.87 20.37
C ARG A 648 -11.98 -28.33 19.91
N ASP A 649 -10.98 -29.14 20.21
CA ASP A 649 -10.98 -30.58 19.87
C ASP A 649 -12.19 -31.29 20.51
N TRP A 650 -12.57 -30.92 21.75
CA TRP A 650 -13.78 -31.41 22.41
C TRP A 650 -15.07 -31.02 21.67
N LEU A 651 -15.23 -29.76 21.28
CA LEU A 651 -16.43 -29.30 20.57
C LEU A 651 -16.55 -29.93 19.18
N GLU A 652 -15.43 -30.07 18.46
CA GLU A 652 -15.40 -30.70 17.13
C GLU A 652 -15.81 -32.18 17.19
N ILE A 653 -15.38 -32.90 18.23
CA ILE A 653 -15.67 -34.33 18.37
C ILE A 653 -17.02 -34.62 19.05
N LYS A 654 -17.66 -33.61 19.67
CA LYS A 654 -18.94 -33.74 20.39
C LYS A 654 -20.05 -34.34 19.53
N GLY A 655 -20.08 -34.03 18.24
CA GLY A 655 -21.03 -34.61 17.28
C GLY A 655 -20.80 -36.08 16.96
N GLN A 656 -19.58 -36.60 17.08
CA GLN A 656 -19.32 -38.03 16.98
C GLN A 656 -19.68 -38.77 18.27
N ILE A 657 -19.53 -38.10 19.42
CA ILE A 657 -19.86 -38.66 20.74
C ILE A 657 -21.37 -38.71 20.98
N LEU A 658 -22.11 -37.69 20.53
CA LEU A 658 -23.56 -37.56 20.71
C LEU A 658 -24.35 -37.86 19.44
N GLY A 659 -23.67 -38.32 18.39
CA GLY A 659 -24.25 -38.67 17.09
C GLY A 659 -25.01 -40.00 17.12
N ARG A 660 -25.31 -40.54 15.92
CA ARG A 660 -26.16 -41.73 15.74
C ARG A 660 -25.72 -42.97 16.52
N SER A 661 -24.45 -43.05 16.89
CA SER A 661 -23.90 -44.11 17.74
C SER A 661 -23.16 -43.49 18.90
N PRO A 662 -23.85 -43.13 20.01
CA PRO A 662 -23.24 -42.44 21.11
C PRO A 662 -22.03 -43.18 21.68
N ASN A 663 -20.87 -42.51 21.74
CA ASN A 663 -19.58 -43.16 22.00
C ASN A 663 -19.02 -42.80 23.38
N ARG A 664 -19.18 -43.70 24.34
CA ARG A 664 -18.70 -43.52 25.74
C ARG A 664 -17.19 -43.59 25.88
N GLN A 665 -16.53 -44.35 25.01
CA GLN A 665 -15.08 -44.50 25.02
C GLN A 665 -14.43 -43.20 24.53
N LEU A 666 -14.92 -42.66 23.42
CA LEU A 666 -14.47 -41.38 22.90
C LEU A 666 -14.79 -40.23 23.89
N LEU A 667 -15.94 -40.29 24.59
CA LEU A 667 -16.24 -39.34 25.67
C LEU A 667 -15.19 -39.36 26.80
N SER A 668 -14.70 -40.54 27.21
CA SER A 668 -13.71 -40.65 28.29
C SER A 668 -12.30 -40.20 27.88
N GLU A 669 -12.04 -40.05 26.58
CA GLU A 669 -10.77 -39.51 26.05
C GLU A 669 -10.67 -37.99 26.18
N TYR A 670 -11.80 -37.28 26.16
CA TYR A 670 -11.86 -35.80 26.15
C TYR A 670 -12.41 -35.19 27.45
N THR A 671 -13.12 -35.97 28.27
CA THR A 671 -13.75 -35.49 29.50
C THR A 671 -13.35 -36.34 30.72
N THR A 672 -13.44 -35.76 31.91
CA THR A 672 -13.17 -36.45 33.19
C THR A 672 -14.04 -35.91 34.31
N GLY A 673 -13.94 -36.51 35.50
CA GLY A 673 -14.58 -36.03 36.72
C GLY A 673 -16.11 -35.90 36.62
N VAL A 674 -16.64 -34.83 37.23
CA VAL A 674 -18.09 -34.55 37.29
C VAL A 674 -18.66 -34.35 35.87
N TYR A 675 -17.90 -33.72 34.98
CA TYR A 675 -18.35 -33.49 33.61
C TYR A 675 -18.60 -34.80 32.85
N TYR A 676 -17.67 -35.76 32.90
CA TYR A 676 -17.87 -37.10 32.33
C TYR A 676 -19.08 -37.82 32.94
N ASN A 677 -19.17 -37.83 34.28
CA ASN A 677 -20.22 -38.54 35.00
C ASN A 677 -21.63 -38.01 34.66
N ASN A 678 -21.78 -36.71 34.40
CA ASN A 678 -23.06 -36.11 34.00
C ASN A 678 -23.59 -36.63 32.67
N TYR A 679 -22.73 -37.01 31.72
CA TYR A 679 -23.14 -37.60 30.44
C TYR A 679 -23.56 -39.07 30.57
N ILE A 680 -22.96 -39.83 31.49
CA ILE A 680 -23.11 -41.29 31.59
C ILE A 680 -23.98 -41.78 32.76
N LYS A 681 -24.38 -40.91 33.69
CA LYS A 681 -25.31 -41.26 34.78
C LYS A 681 -26.66 -41.76 34.20
N ARG A 682 -27.47 -42.43 35.03
CA ARG A 682 -28.71 -43.11 34.57
C ARG A 682 -29.67 -42.21 33.77
N ASP A 683 -29.70 -40.92 34.09
CA ASP A 683 -30.46 -39.83 33.47
C ASP A 683 -29.60 -38.89 32.60
N GLY A 684 -28.33 -39.24 32.37
CA GLY A 684 -27.38 -38.44 31.61
C GLY A 684 -27.61 -38.50 30.10
N THR A 685 -27.06 -37.51 29.39
CA THR A 685 -27.31 -37.27 27.96
C THR A 685 -27.10 -38.50 27.09
N ILE A 686 -26.01 -39.26 27.25
CA ILE A 686 -25.75 -40.45 26.42
C ILE A 686 -26.81 -41.53 26.65
N ASN A 687 -27.17 -41.81 27.90
CA ASN A 687 -28.20 -42.81 28.20
C ASN A 687 -29.58 -42.37 27.73
N TRP A 688 -29.88 -41.07 27.82
CA TRP A 688 -31.12 -40.50 27.29
C TRP A 688 -31.19 -40.64 25.76
N LEU A 689 -30.11 -40.29 25.04
CA LEU A 689 -30.04 -40.42 23.58
C LEU A 689 -30.28 -41.88 23.14
N ILE A 690 -29.63 -42.84 23.80
CA ILE A 690 -29.81 -44.28 23.50
C ILE A 690 -31.26 -44.73 23.74
N ARG A 691 -31.86 -44.35 24.87
CA ARG A 691 -33.24 -44.76 25.22
C ARG A 691 -34.29 -44.20 24.26
N ASN A 692 -34.08 -42.98 23.75
CA ASN A 692 -35.04 -42.27 22.91
C ASN A 692 -34.68 -42.33 21.42
N ARG A 693 -33.75 -43.21 21.01
CA ARG A 693 -33.22 -43.31 19.63
C ARG A 693 -32.87 -41.94 19.04
N ALA A 694 -32.29 -41.10 19.88
CA ALA A 694 -32.01 -39.72 19.57
C ALA A 694 -30.51 -39.50 19.33
N TYR A 695 -30.17 -38.48 18.55
CA TYR A 695 -28.80 -38.10 18.27
C TYR A 695 -28.68 -36.64 17.87
N TYR A 696 -27.52 -36.04 18.10
CA TYR A 696 -27.18 -34.70 17.65
C TYR A 696 -26.34 -34.72 16.37
N THR A 697 -26.51 -33.71 15.53
CA THR A 697 -25.52 -33.27 14.55
C THR A 697 -25.07 -31.85 14.90
N TYR A 698 -23.83 -31.49 14.55
CA TYR A 698 -23.25 -30.19 14.87
C TYR A 698 -22.68 -29.53 13.61
N GLU A 699 -22.89 -28.23 13.45
CA GLU A 699 -22.22 -27.44 12.41
C GLU A 699 -21.05 -26.65 13.02
N LYS A 700 -19.85 -26.81 12.42
CA LYS A 700 -18.55 -26.13 12.67
C LYS A 700 -18.47 -25.27 13.96
N PRO A 701 -18.04 -25.84 15.10
CA PRO A 701 -17.89 -25.07 16.33
C PRO A 701 -16.70 -24.11 16.24
N SER A 702 -16.78 -22.99 16.96
CA SER A 702 -15.65 -22.06 17.12
C SER A 702 -15.37 -21.77 18.60
N VAL A 703 -14.11 -21.47 18.91
CA VAL A 703 -13.63 -21.16 20.26
C VAL A 703 -12.69 -19.95 20.19
N GLU A 704 -13.04 -18.89 20.90
CA GLU A 704 -12.27 -17.66 21.04
C GLU A 704 -11.89 -17.45 22.52
N LEU A 705 -10.64 -17.11 22.80
CA LEU A 705 -10.23 -16.76 24.16
C LEU A 705 -10.74 -15.37 24.53
N VAL A 706 -11.49 -15.23 25.62
CA VAL A 706 -12.11 -13.95 26.03
C VAL A 706 -11.65 -13.46 27.39
N GLY A 707 -10.87 -14.24 28.14
CA GLY A 707 -10.44 -13.81 29.46
C GLY A 707 -9.42 -14.71 30.14
N ASN A 708 -9.60 -14.89 31.45
CA ASN A 708 -8.58 -15.39 32.37
C ASN A 708 -8.16 -16.84 32.05
N PHE A 709 -6.86 -17.08 31.99
CA PHE A 709 -6.26 -18.40 32.08
C PHE A 709 -5.51 -18.55 33.41
N ARG A 710 -5.80 -19.60 34.18
CA ARG A 710 -5.12 -19.90 35.44
C ARG A 710 -4.79 -21.37 35.52
N LEU A 711 -3.51 -21.70 35.60
CA LEU A 711 -3.01 -23.06 35.83
C LEU A 711 -2.62 -23.22 37.31
N SER A 712 -3.04 -24.31 37.94
CA SER A 712 -2.66 -24.69 39.30
C SER A 712 -2.48 -26.20 39.38
N GLY A 713 -1.23 -26.65 39.35
CA GLY A 713 -0.88 -28.08 39.35
C GLY A 713 -1.51 -28.82 38.18
N LYS A 714 -2.37 -29.82 38.47
CA LYS A 714 -3.07 -30.64 37.47
C LYS A 714 -4.43 -30.09 37.03
N GLN A 715 -4.76 -28.86 37.41
CA GLN A 715 -6.02 -28.23 37.01
C GLN A 715 -5.77 -26.85 36.38
N ALA A 716 -6.56 -26.51 35.36
CA ALA A 716 -6.56 -25.18 34.76
C ALA A 716 -7.98 -24.64 34.63
N LYS A 717 -8.14 -23.32 34.72
CA LYS A 717 -9.39 -22.61 34.41
C LYS A 717 -9.17 -21.65 33.26
N ILE A 718 -10.10 -21.63 32.31
CA ILE A 718 -10.03 -20.80 31.12
C ILE A 718 -11.41 -20.27 30.73
N ASP A 719 -11.47 -18.97 30.41
CA ASP A 719 -12.69 -18.30 29.97
C ASP A 719 -12.66 -18.14 28.44
N VAL A 720 -13.57 -18.82 27.73
CA VAL A 720 -13.66 -18.82 26.26
C VAL A 720 -15.08 -18.50 25.80
N ARG A 721 -15.20 -17.88 24.63
CA ARG A 721 -16.46 -17.70 23.92
C ARG A 721 -16.57 -18.84 22.94
N THR A 722 -17.68 -19.56 23.01
CA THR A 722 -17.94 -20.70 22.12
C THR A 722 -19.16 -20.42 21.26
N TYR A 723 -19.13 -20.93 20.04
CA TYR A 723 -20.29 -21.02 19.16
C TYR A 723 -20.43 -22.47 18.70
N GLU A 724 -21.61 -23.06 18.85
CA GLU A 724 -21.98 -24.36 18.30
C GLU A 724 -23.43 -24.32 17.78
N ARG A 725 -23.74 -25.09 16.74
CA ARG A 725 -25.12 -25.23 16.23
C ARG A 725 -25.58 -26.68 16.27
N PRO A 726 -26.05 -27.18 17.42
CA PRO A 726 -26.63 -28.52 17.52
C PRO A 726 -27.98 -28.63 16.78
N THR A 727 -28.21 -29.76 16.14
CA THR A 727 -29.53 -30.21 15.67
C THR A 727 -29.83 -31.57 16.31
N LEU A 728 -30.86 -31.63 17.15
CA LEU A 728 -31.33 -32.85 17.79
C LEU A 728 -32.31 -33.58 16.89
N TYR A 729 -32.08 -34.87 16.68
CA TYR A 729 -33.02 -35.80 16.09
C TYR A 729 -33.55 -36.74 17.17
N VAL A 730 -34.86 -36.93 17.25
CA VAL A 730 -35.52 -37.93 18.11
C VAL A 730 -36.40 -38.81 17.23
N ASP A 731 -36.17 -40.13 17.24
CA ASP A 731 -36.82 -41.09 16.33
C ASP A 731 -36.75 -40.66 14.84
N GLY A 732 -35.64 -40.01 14.45
CA GLY A 732 -35.39 -39.56 13.08
C GLY A 732 -36.03 -38.21 12.67
N SER A 733 -36.81 -37.59 13.55
CA SER A 733 -37.40 -36.25 13.34
C SER A 733 -36.63 -35.18 14.11
N ILE A 734 -36.53 -33.96 13.56
CA ILE A 734 -35.84 -32.85 14.23
C ILE A 734 -36.68 -32.35 15.42
N ASP A 735 -36.06 -32.30 16.59
CA ASP A 735 -36.59 -31.58 17.75
C ASP A 735 -36.06 -30.14 17.73
N TRP A 736 -36.87 -29.24 17.17
CA TRP A 736 -36.54 -27.82 17.05
C TRP A 736 -36.39 -27.11 18.40
N SER A 737 -36.99 -27.64 19.48
CA SER A 737 -36.88 -27.02 20.81
C SER A 737 -35.49 -27.17 21.43
N ALA A 738 -34.74 -28.18 20.98
CA ALA A 738 -33.39 -28.48 21.42
C ALA A 738 -32.34 -28.33 20.29
N SER A 739 -32.72 -27.63 19.21
CA SER A 739 -31.87 -27.34 18.04
C SER A 739 -31.75 -25.83 17.82
N GLY A 740 -30.57 -25.35 17.42
CA GLY A 740 -30.36 -23.93 17.17
C GLY A 740 -28.93 -23.48 17.46
N ASP A 741 -28.67 -22.19 17.21
CA ASP A 741 -27.38 -21.56 17.54
C ASP A 741 -27.22 -21.45 19.05
N GLN A 742 -26.10 -21.94 19.56
CA GLN A 742 -25.69 -21.80 20.95
C GLN A 742 -24.39 -21.00 20.99
N GLN A 743 -24.47 -19.78 21.50
CA GLN A 743 -23.33 -18.91 21.71
C GLN A 743 -23.33 -18.42 23.14
N GLY A 744 -22.18 -18.51 23.80
CA GLY A 744 -22.03 -18.06 25.18
C GLY A 744 -20.57 -17.93 25.58
N VAL A 745 -20.34 -17.22 26.68
CA VAL A 745 -19.03 -17.17 27.32
C VAL A 745 -19.02 -18.23 28.42
N TYR A 746 -18.04 -19.13 28.39
CA TYR A 746 -17.95 -20.25 29.31
C TYR A 746 -16.59 -20.26 30.02
N ARG A 747 -16.63 -20.53 31.32
CA ARG A 747 -15.48 -20.95 32.10
C ARG A 747 -15.34 -22.47 32.06
N PHE A 748 -14.31 -22.96 31.40
CA PHE A 748 -13.94 -24.38 31.43
C PHE A 748 -12.91 -24.63 32.53
N THR A 749 -13.08 -25.75 33.25
CA THR A 749 -12.04 -26.33 34.12
C THR A 749 -11.47 -27.56 33.43
N LEU A 750 -10.17 -27.53 33.18
CA LEU A 750 -9.40 -28.62 32.59
C LEU A 750 -8.66 -29.37 33.69
N GLU A 751 -8.57 -30.70 33.57
CA GLU A 751 -7.83 -31.53 34.51
C GLU A 751 -6.89 -32.49 33.75
N PHE A 752 -5.66 -32.59 34.21
CA PHE A 752 -4.68 -33.51 33.67
C PHE A 752 -4.90 -34.92 34.23
N SER A 753 -5.42 -35.82 33.41
CA SER A 753 -5.81 -37.17 33.80
C SER A 753 -5.48 -38.18 32.70
N ASN A 754 -4.92 -39.33 33.07
CA ASN A 754 -4.48 -40.39 32.15
C ASN A 754 -3.56 -39.86 31.02
N GLY A 755 -2.63 -38.96 31.36
CA GLY A 755 -1.62 -38.44 30.42
C GLY A 755 -2.14 -37.39 29.42
N LYS A 756 -3.37 -36.90 29.56
CA LYS A 756 -3.95 -35.86 28.70
C LYS A 756 -4.77 -34.85 29.51
N TRP A 757 -4.83 -33.60 29.05
CA TRP A 757 -5.76 -32.60 29.58
C TRP A 757 -7.18 -32.85 29.07
N LYS A 758 -8.14 -32.87 29.98
CA LYS A 758 -9.55 -33.20 29.71
C LYS A 758 -10.50 -32.19 30.33
N ILE A 759 -11.70 -32.04 29.77
CA ILE A 759 -12.75 -31.20 30.36
C ILE A 759 -13.27 -31.84 31.65
N ALA A 760 -13.07 -31.18 32.78
CA ALA A 760 -13.55 -31.62 34.10
C ALA A 760 -14.80 -30.88 34.58
N LYS A 761 -15.02 -29.65 34.09
CA LYS A 761 -16.23 -28.84 34.33
C LYS A 761 -16.38 -27.75 33.24
N SER A 762 -17.61 -27.36 32.94
CA SER A 762 -17.92 -26.09 32.25
C SER A 762 -18.99 -25.33 33.01
N GLN A 763 -18.96 -24.00 32.93
CA GLN A 763 -19.93 -23.10 33.54
C GLN A 763 -20.12 -21.89 32.62
N GLU A 764 -21.37 -21.55 32.29
CA GLU A 764 -21.69 -20.32 31.56
C GLU A 764 -21.44 -19.10 32.46
N LEU A 765 -20.89 -18.04 31.87
CA LEU A 765 -20.67 -16.75 32.52
C LEU A 765 -21.70 -15.76 31.97
N ASP A 766 -22.38 -15.08 32.89
CA ASP A 766 -23.39 -14.05 32.59
C ASP A 766 -22.78 -12.75 32.01
#